data_AF-A0A250X1R3-F1
#
_entry.id   AF-A0A250X1R3-F1
#
_cell.length_a   1.000
_cell.length_b   1.000
_cell.length_c   1.000
_cell.angle_alpha   90.00
_cell.angle_beta   90.00
_cell.angle_gamma   90.00
#
_symmetry.space_group_name_H-M   'P 1'
#
loop_
_entity.id
_entity.type
_entity.pdbx_description
1 polymer ?
#
loop_
_entity_poly.entity_id
_entity_poly.type
_entity_poly.pdbx_seq_one_letter_code
_entity_poly.pdbx_strand_id
1 'polypeptide(L)'
;MTGYSYVHSLILPALLLIPLALCFNDDNTLRGSRKAQQVSNHADYVPLLQKDLRVAVIGAGVGGAFAAFNIRKEMGNDTKLDVFESTYHVGGRAKTFIHDGKVLELGASIISDHNFYLAEAAQELNLDVAPPSEEGSGGFSIFDGTKIVHNQTSSWFSLARSLWKYGLSPFMYGRKTKQMFDGFKQIYDLQNQGRAFDSPESMLSALGIYNLTQVSCAEYTKEYLSSQWWSWGAVAFIRELVGAVNRCNYNQRNEGLNALAGLVSFLPESVGEVWAVASGNEGIPKGLLNRSKPFLRLGEAVTRIKVAPFQPEVPGSTSSLRHGFTLYTKVQTDATNDVREYGPYHAVILASPLEVADITFDVSSLDSNWHEQEPKISMSDEQLCADATSATQRDIYGDSSSSQHDADPQSRSTTDAHLDFRHPHHHHRPGLCSWVRCAPAVNGVDGDQLQNNLHGAHLSDYATALDGALTVTDPEPVSSRGMAADFLQLHGNVGKRGEGFEEAMQGLSKVQNPAHLKMEASKEIKRTYQRTVTAYIQGRLNATYFGAQRLQNDFILFTNDADTLISAISPRLELQGGDTVYKVFSSEPLDNLIIQTIFGEFSKVLAKEDWRAYPHFQPPEVFTPFKLIDGFCYVNTIENAASAMEMSAIGGRNCALMTSKYLGVHKGMMPVVTRCQYQQHRGALLA
;
A
#
# COMPACT_ATOMS: atom_id res chain seq x y z
N MET A 1 -42.08 11.86 -6.10
CA MET A 1 -41.98 10.83 -7.15
C MET A 1 -41.41 11.46 -8.41
N THR A 2 -40.11 11.28 -8.67
CA THR A 2 -39.45 11.38 -9.98
C THR A 2 -37.99 11.01 -9.74
N GLY A 3 -37.61 9.78 -10.09
CA GLY A 3 -36.20 9.38 -10.10
C GLY A 3 -35.58 9.71 -11.45
N TYR A 4 -34.30 10.09 -11.45
CA TYR A 4 -33.48 10.15 -12.66
C TYR A 4 -32.21 9.33 -12.40
N SER A 5 -32.16 8.15 -13.01
CA SER A 5 -31.03 7.23 -12.89
C SER A 5 -29.89 7.60 -13.84
N TYR A 6 -28.67 7.42 -13.33
CA TYR A 6 -27.41 7.18 -14.02
C TYR A 6 -27.47 6.96 -15.54
N VAL A 7 -26.71 7.77 -16.27
CA VAL A 7 -26.30 7.50 -17.66
C VAL A 7 -24.80 7.73 -17.79
N HIS A 8 -24.00 6.65 -17.68
CA HIS A 8 -22.65 6.61 -18.24
C HIS A 8 -22.31 5.19 -18.69
N SER A 9 -22.75 4.84 -19.90
CA SER A 9 -22.22 3.73 -20.69
C SER A 9 -22.60 3.90 -22.16
N LEU A 10 -21.68 3.46 -23.05
CA LEU A 10 -21.80 3.37 -24.51
C LEU A 10 -21.80 4.69 -25.32
N ILE A 11 -20.63 5.00 -25.90
CA ILE A 11 -20.54 5.08 -27.37
C ILE A 11 -19.35 4.21 -27.81
N LEU A 12 -19.66 3.11 -28.52
CA LEU A 12 -18.76 2.38 -29.42
C LEU A 12 -19.32 2.54 -30.85
N PRO A 13 -18.49 2.37 -31.89
CA PRO A 13 -18.72 1.25 -32.81
C PRO A 13 -17.40 0.56 -33.20
N ALA A 14 -17.24 -0.77 -33.08
CA ALA A 14 -17.90 -1.87 -33.80
C ALA A 14 -17.19 -2.25 -35.13
N LEU A 15 -16.42 -3.35 -35.06
CA LEU A 15 -15.91 -4.25 -36.11
C LEU A 15 -15.22 -5.39 -35.30
N LEU A 16 -15.61 -6.67 -35.30
CA LEU A 16 -16.46 -7.48 -36.17
C LEU A 16 -17.42 -8.40 -35.39
N LEU A 17 -18.52 -8.79 -36.05
CA LEU A 17 -19.38 -9.95 -35.76
C LEU A 17 -19.36 -10.85 -37.04
N ILE A 18 -19.83 -12.10 -37.15
CA ILE A 18 -20.88 -12.86 -36.44
C ILE A 18 -20.51 -14.39 -36.42
N PRO A 19 -21.36 -15.42 -36.10
CA PRO A 19 -20.93 -16.53 -35.22
C PRO A 19 -21.17 -17.94 -35.81
N LEU A 20 -21.04 -19.00 -34.98
CA LEU A 20 -22.09 -20.02 -34.79
C LEU A 20 -21.76 -20.95 -33.61
N ALA A 21 -22.80 -21.32 -32.86
CA ALA A 21 -22.75 -22.33 -31.80
C ALA A 21 -23.52 -23.58 -32.26
N LEU A 22 -23.19 -24.75 -31.70
CA LEU A 22 -24.13 -25.86 -31.51
C LEU A 22 -23.69 -26.69 -30.30
N CYS A 23 -24.65 -27.02 -29.43
CA CYS A 23 -24.46 -27.88 -28.26
C CYS A 23 -24.54 -29.36 -28.65
N PHE A 24 -23.96 -30.25 -27.85
CA PHE A 24 -24.57 -31.54 -27.50
C PHE A 24 -24.14 -32.00 -26.09
N ASN A 25 -25.00 -32.79 -25.45
CA ASN A 25 -24.77 -33.43 -24.16
C ASN A 25 -23.67 -34.50 -24.25
N ASP A 26 -23.13 -34.91 -23.09
CA ASP A 26 -23.44 -36.27 -22.60
C ASP A 26 -23.19 -36.40 -21.09
N ASP A 27 -24.18 -36.98 -20.40
CA ASP A 27 -23.99 -37.56 -19.07
C ASP A 27 -23.18 -38.85 -19.19
N ASN A 28 -22.17 -39.06 -18.34
CA ASN A 28 -22.04 -40.36 -17.68
C ASN A 28 -21.14 -40.39 -16.44
N THR A 29 -21.75 -40.90 -15.38
CA THR A 29 -21.21 -41.66 -14.24
C THR A 29 -19.70 -41.93 -14.16
N LEU A 30 -19.13 -41.70 -12.97
CA LEU A 30 -18.23 -42.69 -12.34
C LEU A 30 -18.33 -42.62 -10.80
N ARG A 31 -18.88 -43.68 -10.18
CA ARG A 31 -18.82 -43.90 -8.73
C ARG A 31 -17.42 -44.40 -8.35
N GLY A 32 -16.71 -43.67 -7.48
CA GLY A 32 -15.39 -44.05 -6.95
C GLY A 32 -15.38 -44.16 -5.43
N SER A 33 -15.57 -45.36 -4.89
CA SER A 33 -15.57 -45.63 -3.46
C SER A 33 -14.18 -45.43 -2.84
N ARG A 34 -14.03 -44.57 -1.82
CA ARG A 34 -12.84 -44.55 -0.96
C ARG A 34 -13.18 -45.04 0.44
N LYS A 35 -12.55 -46.14 0.85
CA LYS A 35 -12.64 -46.68 2.22
C LYS A 35 -11.87 -45.76 3.17
N ALA A 36 -12.47 -45.44 4.31
CA ALA A 36 -11.73 -44.83 5.41
C ALA A 36 -10.75 -45.87 5.99
N GLN A 37 -9.49 -45.49 6.14
CA GLN A 37 -8.48 -46.30 6.81
C GLN A 37 -8.11 -45.61 8.13
N GLN A 38 -8.63 -46.15 9.22
CA GLN A 38 -8.48 -45.63 10.56
C GLN A 38 -7.12 -46.04 11.12
N VAL A 39 -6.24 -45.08 11.38
CA VAL A 39 -4.95 -45.32 12.06
C VAL A 39 -5.01 -44.65 13.43
N SER A 40 -5.08 -45.49 14.46
CA SER A 40 -4.98 -45.09 15.87
C SER A 40 -3.53 -45.19 16.34
N ASN A 41 -3.05 -44.20 17.09
CA ASN A 41 -2.07 -44.41 18.16
C ASN A 41 -2.18 -43.27 19.17
N HIS A 42 -2.27 -43.63 20.46
CA HIS A 42 -2.36 -42.68 21.56
C HIS A 42 -0.97 -42.20 21.99
N ALA A 43 -0.83 -40.88 22.12
CA ALA A 43 -0.29 -40.29 23.33
C ALA A 43 -1.45 -39.54 23.99
N ASP A 44 -1.53 -39.53 25.32
CA ASP A 44 -2.59 -38.84 26.06
C ASP A 44 -2.38 -37.32 26.02
N TYR A 45 -2.73 -36.75 24.87
CA TYR A 45 -2.88 -35.31 24.69
C TYR A 45 -4.08 -34.88 25.53
N VAL A 46 -3.84 -34.04 26.54
CA VAL A 46 -4.92 -33.23 27.11
C VAL A 46 -5.04 -32.03 26.17
N PRO A 47 -6.02 -31.99 25.23
CA PRO A 47 -6.25 -30.76 24.48
C PRO A 47 -6.59 -29.68 25.50
N LEU A 48 -5.94 -28.52 25.38
CA LEU A 48 -6.36 -27.32 26.12
C LEU A 48 -7.87 -27.16 25.87
N LEU A 49 -8.64 -27.27 26.95
CA LEU A 49 -10.09 -27.16 26.86
C LEU A 49 -10.40 -25.79 26.26
N GLN A 50 -11.00 -25.79 25.05
CA GLN A 50 -11.22 -24.61 24.20
C GLN A 50 -11.94 -23.46 24.95
N LYS A 51 -12.60 -23.77 26.06
CA LYS A 51 -13.25 -22.90 27.06
C LYS A 51 -12.36 -21.92 27.82
N ASP A 52 -11.04 -22.11 27.87
CA ASP A 52 -10.17 -21.25 28.67
C ASP A 52 -9.08 -20.52 27.87
N LEU A 53 -9.05 -20.70 26.54
CA LEU A 53 -8.18 -19.92 25.67
C LEU A 53 -8.51 -18.44 25.77
N ARG A 54 -7.46 -17.62 25.88
CA ARG A 54 -7.52 -16.18 26.12
C ARG A 54 -6.65 -15.44 25.12
N VAL A 55 -7.26 -14.57 24.33
CA VAL A 55 -6.59 -13.76 23.29
C VAL A 55 -6.77 -12.29 23.63
N ALA A 56 -5.70 -11.51 23.49
CA ALA A 56 -5.76 -10.05 23.53
C ALA A 56 -5.61 -9.47 22.12
N VAL A 57 -6.39 -8.43 21.82
CA VAL A 57 -6.14 -7.54 20.67
C VAL A 57 -5.83 -6.15 21.19
N ILE A 58 -4.78 -5.52 20.67
CA ILE A 58 -4.32 -4.20 21.08
C ILE A 58 -4.57 -3.22 19.94
N GLY A 59 -5.52 -2.30 20.12
CA GLY A 59 -6.03 -1.34 19.15
C GLY A 59 -7.43 -1.72 18.64
N ALA A 60 -8.40 -0.79 18.71
CA ALA A 60 -9.77 -0.96 18.22
C ALA A 60 -10.03 -0.23 16.87
N GLY A 61 -8.98 -0.04 16.07
CA GLY A 61 -9.10 0.35 14.67
C GLY A 61 -9.52 -0.81 13.76
N VAL A 62 -9.61 -0.56 12.45
CA VAL A 62 -10.03 -1.54 11.42
C VAL A 62 -9.32 -2.89 11.58
N GLY A 63 -7.99 -2.93 11.61
CA GLY A 63 -7.24 -4.19 11.71
C GLY A 63 -7.51 -4.98 13.00
N GLY A 64 -7.69 -4.29 14.12
CA GLY A 64 -8.03 -4.91 15.40
C GLY A 64 -9.47 -5.42 15.45
N ALA A 65 -10.42 -4.69 14.87
CA ALA A 65 -11.79 -5.12 14.73
C ALA A 65 -11.92 -6.37 13.83
N PHE A 66 -11.22 -6.40 12.68
CA PHE A 66 -11.14 -7.58 11.82
C PHE A 66 -10.43 -8.75 12.52
N ALA A 67 -9.37 -8.51 13.30
CA ALA A 67 -8.72 -9.57 14.08
C ALA A 67 -9.67 -10.17 15.12
N ALA A 68 -10.29 -9.35 15.98
CA ALA A 68 -11.24 -9.82 17.01
C ALA A 68 -12.42 -10.61 16.41
N PHE A 69 -12.94 -10.12 15.28
CA PHE A 69 -14.05 -10.74 14.56
C PHE A 69 -13.69 -12.08 13.93
N ASN A 70 -12.52 -12.17 13.30
CA ASN A 70 -12.05 -13.42 12.73
C ASN A 70 -11.65 -14.43 13.82
N ILE A 71 -11.05 -14.00 14.94
CA ILE A 71 -10.86 -14.85 16.13
C ILE A 71 -12.20 -15.45 16.58
N ARG A 72 -13.26 -14.64 16.63
CA ARG A 72 -14.60 -15.13 17.02
C ARG A 72 -15.18 -16.14 16.01
N LYS A 73 -14.99 -15.93 14.70
CA LYS A 73 -15.40 -16.88 13.64
C LYS A 73 -14.64 -18.21 13.74
N GLU A 74 -13.31 -18.16 13.80
CA GLU A 74 -12.45 -19.35 13.84
C GLU A 74 -12.63 -20.13 15.15
N MET A 75 -12.53 -19.46 16.30
CA MET A 75 -12.39 -20.11 17.62
C MET A 75 -13.72 -20.23 18.40
N GLY A 76 -14.75 -19.47 18.04
CA GLY A 76 -16.08 -19.52 18.68
C GLY A 76 -16.21 -18.67 19.95
N ASN A 77 -17.37 -18.81 20.62
CA ASN A 77 -17.75 -17.99 21.79
C ASN A 77 -16.97 -18.34 23.07
N ASP A 78 -16.47 -19.57 23.16
CA ASP A 78 -15.77 -20.10 24.34
C ASP A 78 -14.39 -19.45 24.58
N THR A 79 -13.79 -18.85 23.55
CA THR A 79 -12.54 -18.09 23.69
C THR A 79 -12.78 -16.75 24.38
N LYS A 80 -12.05 -16.50 25.47
CA LYS A 80 -12.01 -15.22 26.18
C LYS A 80 -11.23 -14.21 25.32
N LEU A 81 -11.86 -13.11 24.95
CA LEU A 81 -11.30 -12.12 24.04
C LEU A 81 -11.34 -10.73 24.69
N ASP A 82 -10.18 -10.18 25.03
CA ASP A 82 -10.04 -8.79 25.47
C ASP A 82 -9.60 -7.93 24.27
N VAL A 83 -10.14 -6.71 24.14
CA VAL A 83 -9.70 -5.71 23.16
C VAL A 83 -9.36 -4.42 23.91
N PHE A 84 -8.12 -3.98 23.82
CA PHE A 84 -7.61 -2.77 24.46
C PHE A 84 -7.52 -1.62 23.45
N GLU A 85 -7.94 -0.43 23.85
CA GLU A 85 -7.90 0.78 23.03
C GLU A 85 -7.51 1.97 23.91
N SER A 86 -6.48 2.71 23.50
CA SER A 86 -5.91 3.80 24.29
C SER A 86 -6.79 5.03 24.36
N THR A 87 -7.76 5.16 23.44
CA THR A 87 -8.73 6.26 23.38
C THR A 87 -10.13 5.83 23.80
N TYR A 88 -11.04 6.79 23.99
CA TYR A 88 -12.47 6.51 24.17
C TYR A 88 -13.23 6.29 22.84
N HIS A 89 -12.53 6.04 21.74
CA HIS A 89 -13.11 5.96 20.39
C HIS A 89 -12.72 4.67 19.66
N VAL A 90 -13.73 3.96 19.14
CA VAL A 90 -13.56 2.80 18.25
C VAL A 90 -13.58 3.27 16.79
N GLY A 91 -12.55 2.92 16.03
CA GLY A 91 -12.39 3.29 14.62
C GLY A 91 -10.94 3.57 14.22
N GLY A 92 -10.13 4.14 15.13
CA GLY A 92 -8.74 4.50 14.88
C GLY A 92 -8.64 5.57 13.79
N ARG A 93 -8.03 5.22 12.64
CA ARG A 93 -7.92 6.09 11.44
C ARG A 93 -9.20 6.13 10.58
N ALA A 94 -10.24 5.38 10.93
CA ALA A 94 -11.60 5.60 10.44
C ALA A 94 -12.35 6.39 11.51
N LYS A 95 -12.63 7.67 11.26
CA LYS A 95 -13.21 8.61 12.22
C LYS A 95 -14.05 9.65 11.49
N THR A 96 -15.23 9.91 12.01
CA THR A 96 -16.24 10.81 11.42
C THR A 96 -16.36 12.12 12.20
N PHE A 97 -16.97 13.09 11.53
CA PHE A 97 -17.37 14.39 12.04
C PHE A 97 -18.78 14.68 11.49
N ILE A 98 -19.69 15.18 12.32
CA ILE A 98 -21.06 15.52 11.90
C ILE A 98 -21.17 17.04 11.80
N HIS A 99 -21.62 17.53 10.65
CA HIS A 99 -21.87 18.95 10.40
C HIS A 99 -23.12 19.13 9.55
N ASP A 100 -24.01 20.05 9.93
CA ASP A 100 -25.29 20.32 9.27
C ASP A 100 -26.11 19.06 8.92
N GLY A 101 -26.15 18.11 9.85
CA GLY A 101 -26.83 16.81 9.68
C GLY A 101 -26.15 15.83 8.71
N LYS A 102 -25.02 16.19 8.10
CA LYS A 102 -24.21 15.32 7.23
C LYS A 102 -23.07 14.65 8.00
N VAL A 103 -22.79 13.40 7.67
CA VAL A 103 -21.61 12.66 8.14
C VAL A 103 -20.46 12.93 7.19
N LEU A 104 -19.30 13.31 7.74
CA LEU A 104 -18.09 13.68 7.01
C LEU A 104 -16.89 12.92 7.57
N GLU A 105 -16.01 12.42 6.71
CA GLU A 105 -14.88 11.57 7.11
C GLU A 105 -13.61 12.37 7.44
N LEU A 106 -13.18 12.39 8.71
CA LEU A 106 -11.87 12.94 9.11
C LEU A 106 -10.72 12.02 8.66
N GLY A 107 -10.98 10.73 8.51
CA GLY A 107 -10.01 9.71 8.13
C GLY A 107 -10.30 9.07 6.77
N ALA A 108 -10.23 7.75 6.73
CA ALA A 108 -10.45 6.94 5.54
C ALA A 108 -11.83 7.19 4.90
N SER A 109 -11.84 7.81 3.71
CA SER A 109 -13.05 8.45 3.15
C SER A 109 -13.79 7.63 2.09
N ILE A 110 -13.09 6.74 1.40
CA ILE A 110 -13.61 5.97 0.27
C ILE A 110 -13.24 4.49 0.44
N ILE A 111 -14.12 3.62 -0.05
CA ILE A 111 -13.93 2.18 -0.10
C ILE A 111 -14.20 1.75 -1.53
N SER A 112 -13.35 0.94 -2.14
CA SER A 112 -13.62 0.38 -3.47
C SER A 112 -14.53 -0.84 -3.36
N ASP A 113 -15.36 -1.05 -4.36
CA ASP A 113 -16.01 -2.33 -4.67
C ASP A 113 -15.05 -3.55 -4.72
N HIS A 114 -13.74 -3.31 -4.89
CA HIS A 114 -12.68 -4.32 -4.90
C HIS A 114 -12.07 -4.63 -3.52
N ASN A 115 -12.53 -3.93 -2.47
CA ASN A 115 -12.17 -4.19 -1.06
C ASN A 115 -13.15 -5.20 -0.46
N PHE A 116 -12.94 -6.49 -0.75
CA PHE A 116 -13.95 -7.52 -0.51
C PHE A 116 -14.22 -7.73 0.98
N TYR A 117 -13.23 -7.63 1.87
CA TYR A 117 -13.47 -7.78 3.31
C TYR A 117 -14.24 -6.61 3.90
N LEU A 118 -14.03 -5.37 3.44
CA LEU A 118 -14.87 -4.23 3.84
C LEU A 118 -16.30 -4.36 3.30
N ALA A 119 -16.48 -4.83 2.06
CA ALA A 119 -17.80 -5.06 1.48
C ALA A 119 -18.57 -6.17 2.21
N GLU A 120 -17.94 -7.33 2.45
CA GLU A 120 -18.50 -8.43 3.24
C GLU A 120 -18.84 -7.99 4.67
N ALA A 121 -17.99 -7.17 5.31
CA ALA A 121 -18.26 -6.64 6.65
C ALA A 121 -19.45 -5.68 6.66
N ALA A 122 -19.57 -4.77 5.69
CA ALA A 122 -20.73 -3.89 5.57
C ALA A 122 -22.03 -4.69 5.36
N GLN A 123 -21.98 -5.75 4.54
CA GLN A 123 -23.10 -6.66 4.33
C GLN A 123 -23.48 -7.45 5.59
N GLU A 124 -22.52 -8.09 6.28
CA GLU A 124 -22.81 -8.88 7.50
C GLU A 124 -23.37 -8.02 8.64
N LEU A 125 -22.99 -6.74 8.66
CA LEU A 125 -23.49 -5.75 9.62
C LEU A 125 -24.80 -5.07 9.21
N ASN A 126 -25.28 -5.28 7.98
CA ASN A 126 -26.42 -4.57 7.36
C ASN A 126 -26.25 -3.04 7.44
N LEU A 127 -25.07 -2.55 7.07
CA LEU A 127 -24.79 -1.12 6.98
C LEU A 127 -25.28 -0.55 5.65
N ASP A 128 -26.00 0.57 5.70
CA ASP A 128 -26.37 1.33 4.51
C ASP A 128 -25.10 1.90 3.85
N VAL A 129 -24.95 1.65 2.55
CA VAL A 129 -23.84 2.18 1.73
C VAL A 129 -24.36 3.22 0.75
N ALA A 130 -23.54 4.21 0.47
CA ALA A 130 -23.82 5.30 -0.46
C ALA A 130 -22.57 5.65 -1.27
N PRO A 131 -22.70 6.38 -2.39
CA PRO A 131 -21.56 7.12 -2.96
C PRO A 131 -20.92 8.00 -1.87
N PRO A 132 -19.59 8.19 -1.86
CA PRO A 132 -18.92 9.07 -0.91
C PRO A 132 -19.54 10.48 -0.95
N SER A 133 -19.67 11.12 0.22
CA SER A 133 -20.37 12.41 0.38
C SER A 133 -19.96 13.42 -0.69
N GLU A 134 -20.95 13.85 -1.48
CA GLU A 134 -20.85 14.52 -2.79
C GLU A 134 -19.50 15.21 -3.05
N GLU A 135 -18.63 14.51 -3.77
CA GLU A 135 -17.53 15.15 -4.47
C GLU A 135 -18.14 16.00 -5.59
N GLY A 136 -17.93 17.31 -5.51
CA GLY A 136 -18.61 18.30 -6.36
C GLY A 136 -18.66 17.88 -7.83
N SER A 137 -19.87 17.86 -8.38
CA SER A 137 -20.26 17.13 -9.61
C SER A 137 -19.66 17.63 -10.94
N GLY A 138 -18.61 18.45 -10.89
CA GLY A 138 -17.93 19.05 -12.06
C GLY A 138 -16.69 18.27 -12.54
N GLY A 139 -15.99 17.58 -11.65
CA GLY A 139 -14.66 17.01 -11.89
C GLY A 139 -13.58 17.66 -11.03
N PHE A 140 -12.32 17.65 -11.48
CA PHE A 140 -11.17 18.16 -10.70
C PHE A 140 -10.21 19.01 -11.54
N SER A 141 -9.41 19.83 -10.86
CA SER A 141 -8.35 20.65 -11.45
C SER A 141 -7.00 20.30 -10.82
N ILE A 142 -5.94 20.27 -11.62
CA ILE A 142 -4.57 20.01 -11.12
C ILE A 142 -3.80 21.33 -11.11
N PHE A 143 -3.21 21.68 -9.96
CA PHE A 143 -2.43 22.89 -9.71
C PHE A 143 -0.94 22.57 -9.54
N ASP A 144 -0.06 23.33 -10.20
CA ASP A 144 1.40 23.11 -10.13
C ASP A 144 2.12 23.92 -9.03
N GLY A 145 1.37 24.64 -8.18
CA GLY A 145 1.90 25.61 -7.23
C GLY A 145 1.81 27.06 -7.74
N THR A 146 1.58 27.27 -9.04
CA THR A 146 1.48 28.60 -9.67
C THR A 146 0.21 28.79 -10.51
N LYS A 147 -0.27 27.75 -11.18
CA LYS A 147 -1.45 27.78 -12.06
C LYS A 147 -2.11 26.42 -12.20
N ILE A 148 -3.37 26.42 -12.64
CA ILE A 148 -4.06 25.20 -13.06
C ILE A 148 -3.46 24.68 -14.38
N VAL A 149 -2.88 23.48 -14.36
CA VAL A 149 -2.25 22.81 -15.52
C VAL A 149 -3.16 21.81 -16.22
N HIS A 150 -4.18 21.29 -15.53
CA HIS A 150 -5.19 20.39 -16.10
C HIS A 150 -6.57 20.66 -15.49
N ASN A 151 -7.62 20.49 -16.30
CA ASN A 151 -9.01 20.50 -15.84
C ASN A 151 -9.69 19.26 -16.41
N GLN A 152 -10.10 18.37 -15.51
CA GLN A 152 -10.90 17.19 -15.78
C GLN A 152 -12.38 17.51 -15.51
N THR A 153 -13.25 17.08 -16.41
CA THR A 153 -14.72 17.15 -16.24
C THR A 153 -15.35 15.93 -16.93
N SER A 154 -16.63 15.64 -16.71
CA SER A 154 -17.35 14.54 -17.37
C SER A 154 -17.53 14.71 -18.89
N SER A 155 -17.02 15.80 -19.48
CA SER A 155 -17.14 16.10 -20.90
C SER A 155 -16.17 15.31 -21.77
N TRP A 156 -16.61 14.78 -22.91
CA TRP A 156 -15.72 14.12 -23.88
C TRP A 156 -14.57 15.01 -24.38
N PHE A 157 -14.74 16.34 -24.37
CA PHE A 157 -13.67 17.30 -24.68
C PHE A 157 -12.53 17.29 -23.65
N SER A 158 -12.81 17.01 -22.38
CA SER A 158 -11.78 16.87 -21.34
C SER A 158 -10.97 15.59 -21.58
N LEU A 159 -11.65 14.49 -21.94
CA LEU A 159 -11.03 13.21 -22.29
C LEU A 159 -10.13 13.34 -23.53
N ALA A 160 -10.61 14.00 -24.59
CA ALA A 160 -9.80 14.27 -25.78
C ALA A 160 -8.55 15.13 -25.46
N ARG A 161 -8.69 16.15 -24.60
CA ARG A 161 -7.56 16.96 -24.11
C ARG A 161 -6.58 16.14 -23.26
N SER A 162 -7.09 15.26 -22.40
CA SER A 162 -6.30 14.34 -21.57
C SER A 162 -5.49 13.39 -22.45
N LEU A 163 -6.10 12.74 -23.45
CA LEU A 163 -5.42 11.89 -24.42
C LEU A 163 -4.39 12.66 -25.27
N TRP A 164 -4.68 13.88 -25.69
CA TRP A 164 -3.71 14.72 -26.40
C TRP A 164 -2.49 15.06 -25.52
N LYS A 165 -2.72 15.43 -24.26
CA LYS A 165 -1.67 15.86 -23.32
C LYS A 165 -0.83 14.70 -22.79
N TYR A 166 -1.46 13.57 -22.47
CA TYR A 166 -0.85 12.44 -21.77
C TYR A 166 -0.57 11.22 -22.67
N GLY A 167 -1.03 11.25 -23.93
CA GLY A 167 -0.94 10.08 -24.82
C GLY A 167 -1.76 8.91 -24.31
N LEU A 168 -1.28 7.68 -24.56
CA LEU A 168 -1.92 6.47 -24.02
C LEU A 168 -1.48 6.11 -22.59
N SER A 169 -0.68 6.95 -21.93
CA SER A 169 -0.17 6.68 -20.58
C SER A 169 -1.27 6.42 -19.53
N PRO A 170 -2.42 7.13 -19.48
CA PRO A 170 -3.51 6.81 -18.54
C PRO A 170 -4.05 5.39 -18.73
N PHE A 171 -4.31 4.99 -19.98
CA PHE A 171 -4.82 3.65 -20.31
C PHE A 171 -3.80 2.55 -19.99
N MET A 172 -2.53 2.78 -20.30
CA MET A 172 -1.47 1.81 -20.05
C MET A 172 -1.15 1.66 -18.55
N TYR A 173 -1.23 2.75 -17.79
CA TYR A 173 -1.13 2.71 -16.33
C TYR A 173 -2.34 1.99 -15.72
N GLY A 174 -3.57 2.28 -16.17
CA GLY A 174 -4.77 1.55 -15.74
C GLY A 174 -4.71 0.04 -16.03
N ARG A 175 -4.13 -0.38 -17.16
CA ARG A 175 -3.86 -1.80 -17.45
C ARG A 175 -2.88 -2.42 -16.45
N LYS A 176 -1.87 -1.70 -15.98
CA LYS A 176 -0.95 -2.16 -14.92
C LYS A 176 -1.61 -2.20 -13.55
N THR A 177 -2.43 -1.21 -13.23
CA THR A 177 -3.26 -1.19 -12.02
C THR A 177 -4.18 -2.41 -11.98
N LYS A 178 -4.84 -2.74 -13.10
CA LYS A 178 -5.65 -3.97 -13.21
C LYS A 178 -4.80 -5.25 -13.11
N GLN A 179 -3.63 -5.30 -13.75
CA GLN A 179 -2.73 -6.47 -13.66
C GLN A 179 -2.28 -6.73 -12.21
N MET A 180 -1.91 -5.67 -11.48
CA MET A 180 -1.58 -5.74 -10.05
C MET A 180 -2.78 -6.25 -9.24
N PHE A 181 -3.98 -5.71 -9.49
CA PHE A 181 -5.19 -6.14 -8.80
C PHE A 181 -5.56 -7.61 -9.08
N ASP A 182 -5.34 -8.10 -10.30
CA ASP A 182 -5.56 -9.50 -10.66
C ASP A 182 -4.63 -10.47 -9.86
N GLY A 183 -3.45 -9.99 -9.44
CA GLY A 183 -2.58 -10.66 -8.46
C GLY A 183 -3.12 -10.53 -7.03
N PHE A 184 -3.33 -9.29 -6.59
CA PHE A 184 -3.76 -8.96 -5.22
C PHE A 184 -4.99 -9.76 -4.75
N LYS A 185 -6.04 -9.84 -5.58
CA LYS A 185 -7.31 -10.49 -5.22
C LYS A 185 -7.20 -11.99 -4.88
N GLN A 186 -6.07 -12.63 -5.17
CA GLN A 186 -5.84 -14.02 -4.76
C GLN A 186 -5.74 -14.18 -3.24
N ILE A 187 -5.47 -13.09 -2.50
CA ILE A 187 -5.35 -13.12 -1.03
C ILE A 187 -6.63 -13.62 -0.35
N TYR A 188 -7.79 -13.25 -0.88
CA TYR A 188 -9.09 -13.62 -0.34
C TYR A 188 -9.31 -15.14 -0.43
N ASP A 189 -9.05 -15.74 -1.61
CA ASP A 189 -9.16 -17.18 -1.82
C ASP A 189 -8.18 -17.95 -0.92
N LEU A 190 -6.94 -17.46 -0.77
CA LEU A 190 -5.92 -18.08 0.07
C LEU A 190 -6.31 -18.04 1.57
N GLN A 191 -6.76 -16.89 2.09
CA GLN A 191 -7.19 -16.77 3.48
C GLN A 191 -8.53 -17.46 3.77
N ASN A 192 -9.39 -17.63 2.77
CA ASN A 192 -10.62 -18.45 2.87
C ASN A 192 -10.31 -19.96 2.90
N GLN A 193 -9.22 -20.39 2.27
CA GLN A 193 -8.64 -21.75 2.42
C GLN A 193 -7.87 -21.92 3.75
N GLY A 194 -7.88 -20.91 4.63
CA GLY A 194 -7.14 -20.92 5.89
C GLY A 194 -5.63 -20.72 5.75
N ARG A 195 -5.10 -20.34 4.57
CA ARG A 195 -3.68 -19.98 4.42
C ARG A 195 -3.40 -18.69 5.20
N ALA A 196 -2.27 -18.69 5.90
CA ALA A 196 -1.77 -17.53 6.63
C ALA A 196 -0.27 -17.41 6.39
N PHE A 197 0.29 -16.23 6.62
CA PHE A 197 1.64 -15.85 6.22
C PHE A 197 2.41 -15.24 7.38
N ASP A 198 3.62 -15.74 7.65
CA ASP A 198 4.45 -15.25 8.75
C ASP A 198 5.08 -13.87 8.47
N SER A 199 5.16 -13.44 7.20
CA SER A 199 5.68 -12.11 6.81
C SER A 199 4.99 -11.53 5.56
N PRO A 200 4.96 -10.19 5.38
CA PRO A 200 4.46 -9.57 4.15
C PRO A 200 5.18 -10.00 2.89
N GLU A 201 6.49 -10.23 2.91
CA GLU A 201 7.27 -10.70 1.76
C GLU A 201 6.72 -12.05 1.27
N SER A 202 6.47 -12.99 2.18
CA SER A 202 5.90 -14.30 1.84
C SER A 202 4.48 -14.20 1.28
N MET A 203 3.68 -13.25 1.78
CA MET A 203 2.32 -12.97 1.29
C MET A 203 2.36 -12.36 -0.12
N LEU A 204 3.07 -11.24 -0.29
CA LEU A 204 3.15 -10.49 -1.55
C LEU A 204 3.85 -11.28 -2.66
N SER A 205 4.77 -12.18 -2.30
CA SER A 205 5.41 -13.11 -3.25
C SER A 205 4.43 -14.17 -3.74
N ALA A 206 3.60 -14.73 -2.85
CA ALA A 206 2.54 -15.65 -3.22
C ALA A 206 1.44 -15.01 -4.09
N LEU A 207 1.28 -13.68 -4.01
CA LEU A 207 0.38 -12.88 -4.85
C LEU A 207 1.03 -12.37 -6.15
N GLY A 208 2.34 -12.61 -6.36
CA GLY A 208 3.09 -12.16 -7.53
C GLY A 208 3.33 -10.64 -7.61
N ILE A 209 3.16 -9.91 -6.51
CA ILE A 209 3.24 -8.43 -6.48
C ILE A 209 4.39 -7.89 -5.60
N TYR A 210 5.18 -8.75 -4.95
CA TYR A 210 6.29 -8.34 -4.08
C TYR A 210 7.25 -7.34 -4.75
N ASN A 211 7.68 -7.60 -5.98
CA ASN A 211 8.64 -6.75 -6.69
C ASN A 211 8.16 -5.30 -6.89
N LEU A 212 6.85 -5.03 -6.86
CA LEU A 212 6.30 -3.67 -6.93
C LEU A 212 6.57 -2.85 -5.65
N THR A 213 6.89 -3.50 -4.54
CA THR A 213 7.36 -2.84 -3.30
C THR A 213 8.86 -2.53 -3.33
N GLN A 214 9.61 -3.09 -4.28
CA GLN A 214 11.07 -3.04 -4.28
C GLN A 214 11.64 -1.90 -5.15
N VAL A 215 10.77 -1.12 -5.81
CA VAL A 215 11.11 0.01 -6.70
C VAL A 215 10.20 1.20 -6.42
N SER A 216 10.69 2.43 -6.65
CA SER A 216 9.84 3.62 -6.52
C SER A 216 8.79 3.70 -7.62
N CYS A 217 7.68 4.38 -7.33
CA CYS A 217 6.64 4.66 -8.30
C CYS A 217 7.20 5.53 -9.45
N ALA A 218 8.12 6.44 -9.15
CA ALA A 218 8.84 7.24 -10.15
C ALA A 218 9.68 6.37 -11.10
N GLU A 219 10.49 5.44 -10.59
CA GLU A 219 11.30 4.53 -11.42
C GLU A 219 10.42 3.58 -12.23
N TYR A 220 9.45 2.92 -11.60
CA TYR A 220 8.54 1.98 -12.26
C TYR A 220 7.73 2.63 -13.39
N THR A 221 7.16 3.82 -13.13
CA THR A 221 6.42 4.54 -14.17
C THR A 221 7.34 5.09 -15.26
N LYS A 222 8.55 5.52 -14.93
CA LYS A 222 9.54 5.93 -15.92
C LYS A 222 9.94 4.75 -16.81
N GLU A 223 10.23 3.58 -16.25
CA GLU A 223 10.60 2.38 -17.02
C GLU A 223 9.46 1.93 -17.94
N TYR A 224 8.24 1.81 -17.40
CA TYR A 224 7.11 1.23 -18.13
C TYR A 224 6.40 2.21 -19.08
N LEU A 225 6.31 3.49 -18.72
CA LEU A 225 5.60 4.51 -19.50
C LEU A 225 6.52 5.39 -20.35
N SER A 226 7.85 5.32 -20.21
CA SER A 226 8.77 5.96 -21.17
C SER A 226 9.19 4.97 -22.25
N SER A 227 9.87 5.47 -23.30
CA SER A 227 10.45 4.64 -24.38
C SER A 227 9.45 4.02 -25.36
N GLN A 228 8.24 4.56 -25.51
CA GLN A 228 7.25 4.11 -26.49
C GLN A 228 6.69 5.26 -27.33
N TRP A 229 6.33 4.99 -28.60
CA TRP A 229 5.84 6.03 -29.52
C TRP A 229 4.52 6.68 -29.06
N TRP A 230 3.69 5.96 -28.32
CA TRP A 230 2.41 6.43 -27.78
C TRP A 230 2.54 7.24 -26.47
N SER A 231 3.76 7.39 -25.95
CA SER A 231 4.03 7.88 -24.60
C SER A 231 4.61 9.29 -24.53
N TRP A 232 4.38 10.11 -25.57
CA TRP A 232 4.88 11.49 -25.65
C TRP A 232 4.50 12.36 -24.45
N GLY A 233 3.32 12.08 -23.86
CA GLY A 233 2.80 12.77 -22.68
C GLY A 233 3.15 12.13 -21.33
N ALA A 234 3.94 11.06 -21.30
CA ALA A 234 4.17 10.26 -20.08
C ALA A 234 4.79 11.07 -18.92
N VAL A 235 5.75 11.96 -19.21
CA VAL A 235 6.37 12.81 -18.18
C VAL A 235 5.34 13.74 -17.55
N ALA A 236 4.46 14.34 -18.36
CA ALA A 236 3.38 15.18 -17.86
C ALA A 236 2.34 14.35 -17.07
N PHE A 237 2.00 13.15 -17.55
CA PHE A 237 1.08 12.24 -16.87
C PHE A 237 1.58 11.81 -15.48
N ILE A 238 2.85 11.40 -15.38
CA ILE A 238 3.47 10.95 -14.13
C ILE A 238 3.56 12.11 -13.13
N ARG A 239 4.04 13.27 -13.58
CA ARG A 239 4.16 14.47 -12.73
C ARG A 239 2.81 14.98 -12.27
N GLU A 240 1.85 15.12 -13.19
CA GLU A 240 0.62 15.84 -12.91
C GLU A 240 -0.49 14.94 -12.38
N LEU A 241 -0.79 13.80 -13.01
CA LEU A 241 -1.92 12.98 -12.58
C LEU A 241 -1.50 11.94 -11.54
N VAL A 242 -0.49 11.11 -11.83
CA VAL A 242 -0.04 10.08 -10.89
C VAL A 242 0.46 10.71 -9.59
N GLY A 243 1.29 11.76 -9.70
CA GLY A 243 1.75 12.53 -8.54
C GLY A 243 0.62 13.16 -7.72
N ALA A 244 -0.40 13.72 -8.38
CA ALA A 244 -1.52 14.35 -7.68
C ALA A 244 -2.46 13.36 -6.98
N VAL A 245 -2.72 12.21 -7.60
CA VAL A 245 -3.48 11.13 -6.96
C VAL A 245 -2.69 10.54 -5.78
N ASN A 246 -1.38 10.33 -5.93
CA ASN A 246 -0.50 9.86 -4.85
C ASN A 246 -0.39 10.84 -3.69
N ARG A 247 -0.30 12.15 -3.96
CA ARG A 247 -0.37 13.18 -2.91
C ARG A 247 -1.73 13.19 -2.22
N CYS A 248 -2.84 13.12 -2.97
CA CYS A 248 -4.18 13.06 -2.39
C CYS A 248 -4.37 11.85 -1.45
N ASN A 249 -3.87 10.67 -1.83
CA ASN A 249 -4.15 9.41 -1.13
C ASN A 249 -3.09 9.03 -0.08
N TYR A 250 -1.83 9.44 -0.24
CA TYR A 250 -0.71 9.07 0.63
C TYR A 250 0.07 10.26 1.20
N ASN A 251 -0.24 11.48 0.76
CA ASN A 251 0.47 12.71 1.13
C ASN A 251 1.99 12.64 0.85
N GLN A 252 2.38 11.84 -0.15
CA GLN A 252 3.75 11.53 -0.52
C GLN A 252 3.96 11.63 -2.04
N ARG A 253 5.21 11.87 -2.44
CA ARG A 253 5.63 12.02 -3.85
C ARG A 253 6.08 10.68 -4.45
N ASN A 254 6.03 10.58 -5.77
CA ASN A 254 6.33 9.37 -6.55
C ASN A 254 7.74 8.79 -6.30
N GLU A 255 8.70 9.62 -5.91
CA GLU A 255 10.08 9.25 -5.65
C GLU A 255 10.27 8.47 -4.35
N GLY A 256 9.46 8.77 -3.32
CA GLY A 256 9.47 8.05 -2.04
C GLY A 256 8.43 6.92 -1.97
N LEU A 257 7.31 7.08 -2.66
CA LEU A 257 6.26 6.06 -2.72
C LEU A 257 6.72 4.85 -3.56
N ASN A 258 6.58 3.62 -3.05
CA ASN A 258 6.84 2.43 -3.87
C ASN A 258 5.77 2.22 -4.96
N ALA A 259 6.09 1.43 -5.98
CA ALA A 259 5.23 1.25 -7.15
C ALA A 259 3.91 0.52 -6.84
N LEU A 260 3.87 -0.37 -5.83
CA LEU A 260 2.63 -1.03 -5.41
C LEU A 260 1.65 -0.02 -4.83
N ALA A 261 2.09 0.81 -3.88
CA ALA A 261 1.28 1.85 -3.28
C ALA A 261 0.79 2.87 -4.33
N GLY A 262 1.64 3.25 -5.30
CA GLY A 262 1.25 4.10 -6.43
C GLY A 262 0.16 3.47 -7.32
N LEU A 263 0.25 2.18 -7.64
CA LEU A 263 -0.79 1.47 -8.39
C LEU A 263 -2.09 1.32 -7.59
N VAL A 264 -1.99 1.06 -6.28
CA VAL A 264 -3.15 0.99 -5.35
C VAL A 264 -3.88 2.33 -5.29
N SER A 265 -3.13 3.43 -5.21
CA SER A 265 -3.65 4.80 -5.25
C SER A 265 -4.53 5.09 -6.48
N PHE A 266 -4.23 4.44 -7.61
CA PHE A 266 -4.92 4.64 -8.89
C PHE A 266 -6.02 3.60 -9.18
N LEU A 267 -6.31 2.67 -8.24
CA LEU A 267 -7.38 1.67 -8.37
C LEU A 267 -8.78 2.28 -8.63
N PRO A 268 -9.23 3.32 -7.91
CA PRO A 268 -10.56 3.91 -8.10
C PRO A 268 -10.80 4.45 -9.52
N GLU A 269 -9.77 4.96 -10.19
CA GLU A 269 -9.86 5.46 -11.57
C GLU A 269 -9.84 4.32 -12.61
N SER A 270 -9.35 3.12 -12.23
CA SER A 270 -8.95 2.09 -13.19
C SER A 270 -9.79 0.81 -13.21
N VAL A 271 -10.43 0.44 -12.10
CA VAL A 271 -10.95 -0.93 -11.94
C VAL A 271 -12.42 -1.00 -11.47
N GLY A 272 -12.92 -0.04 -10.69
CA GLY A 272 -14.28 -0.13 -10.14
C GLY A 272 -14.77 1.11 -9.42
N GLU A 273 -15.98 1.03 -8.87
CA GLU A 273 -16.67 2.13 -8.20
C GLU A 273 -16.21 2.28 -6.73
N VAL A 274 -16.42 3.49 -6.18
CA VAL A 274 -16.19 3.77 -4.76
C VAL A 274 -17.48 4.06 -4.03
N TRP A 275 -17.52 3.63 -2.77
CA TRP A 275 -18.63 3.77 -1.83
C TRP A 275 -18.11 4.17 -0.45
N ALA A 276 -19.03 4.59 0.42
CA ALA A 276 -18.81 4.81 1.85
C ALA A 276 -20.03 4.31 2.62
N VAL A 277 -19.87 4.06 3.92
CA VAL A 277 -21.00 3.79 4.81
C VAL A 277 -21.76 5.10 5.07
N ALA A 278 -23.08 5.11 4.92
CA ALA A 278 -23.91 6.32 5.05
C ALA A 278 -23.87 6.93 6.47
N SER A 279 -23.70 6.09 7.49
CA SER A 279 -23.45 6.50 8.89
C SER A 279 -21.96 6.72 9.22
N GLY A 280 -21.09 6.62 8.21
CA GLY A 280 -19.64 6.77 8.29
C GLY A 280 -18.87 5.46 8.47
N ASN A 281 -17.67 5.41 7.90
CA ASN A 281 -16.83 4.22 7.74
C ASN A 281 -16.35 3.63 9.08
N GLU A 282 -16.32 4.43 10.16
CA GLU A 282 -16.12 3.95 11.53
C GLU A 282 -17.21 2.97 11.99
N GLY A 283 -18.37 2.94 11.33
CA GLY A 283 -19.43 1.96 11.55
C GLY A 283 -18.99 0.52 11.33
N ILE A 284 -18.03 0.26 10.42
CA ILE A 284 -17.49 -1.08 10.16
C ILE A 284 -16.75 -1.62 11.40
N PRO A 285 -15.64 -1.02 11.89
CA PRO A 285 -14.94 -1.53 13.08
C PRO A 285 -15.83 -1.56 14.34
N LYS A 286 -16.73 -0.58 14.51
CA LYS A 286 -17.72 -0.57 15.60
C LYS A 286 -18.66 -1.78 15.55
N GLY A 287 -19.25 -2.04 14.39
CA GLY A 287 -20.16 -3.15 14.19
C GLY A 287 -19.46 -4.51 14.33
N LEU A 288 -18.25 -4.66 13.75
CA LEU A 288 -17.46 -5.88 13.88
C LEU A 288 -17.11 -6.19 15.34
N LEU A 289 -16.67 -5.20 16.13
CA LEU A 289 -16.39 -5.41 17.56
C LEU A 289 -17.66 -5.75 18.36
N ASN A 290 -18.79 -5.06 18.10
CA ASN A 290 -20.07 -5.40 18.72
C ASN A 290 -20.50 -6.84 18.40
N ARG A 291 -20.34 -7.28 17.14
CA ARG A 291 -20.61 -8.66 16.69
C ARG A 291 -19.68 -9.69 17.34
N SER A 292 -18.43 -9.30 17.57
CA SER A 292 -17.38 -10.14 18.19
C SER A 292 -17.57 -10.35 19.69
N LYS A 293 -18.30 -9.45 20.38
CA LYS A 293 -18.50 -9.45 21.83
C LYS A 293 -17.20 -9.68 22.63
N PRO A 294 -16.17 -8.83 22.47
CA PRO A 294 -15.00 -8.84 23.32
C PRO A 294 -15.29 -8.15 24.66
N PHE A 295 -14.41 -8.35 25.64
CA PHE A 295 -14.24 -7.41 26.74
C PHE A 295 -13.47 -6.19 26.20
N LEU A 296 -14.21 -5.21 25.70
CA LEU A 296 -13.66 -3.97 25.15
C LEU A 296 -13.28 -3.00 26.28
N ARG A 297 -12.04 -2.52 26.24
CA ARG A 297 -11.41 -1.63 27.24
C ARG A 297 -10.99 -0.35 26.55
N LEU A 298 -11.81 0.69 26.71
CA LEU A 298 -11.60 2.02 26.12
C LEU A 298 -10.88 2.95 27.10
N GLY A 299 -10.02 3.81 26.58
CA GLY A 299 -9.19 4.72 27.38
C GLY A 299 -8.10 4.00 28.19
N GLU A 300 -7.68 2.80 27.76
CA GLU A 300 -6.77 1.92 28.48
C GLU A 300 -5.63 1.47 27.55
N ALA A 301 -4.52 2.22 27.60
CA ALA A 301 -3.35 2.00 26.75
C ALA A 301 -2.47 0.88 27.31
N VAL A 302 -2.14 -0.13 26.48
CA VAL A 302 -1.08 -1.10 26.82
C VAL A 302 0.27 -0.37 26.72
N THR A 303 1.13 -0.50 27.74
CA THR A 303 2.44 0.16 27.83
C THR A 303 3.60 -0.82 27.99
N ARG A 304 3.34 -2.04 28.48
CA ARG A 304 4.33 -3.12 28.51
C ARG A 304 3.67 -4.48 28.24
N ILE A 305 4.37 -5.33 27.49
CA ILE A 305 4.02 -6.74 27.29
C ILE A 305 5.16 -7.59 27.83
N LYS A 306 4.87 -8.43 28.81
CA LYS A 306 5.80 -9.41 29.36
C LYS A 306 5.54 -10.79 28.76
N VAL A 307 6.58 -11.46 28.31
CA VAL A 307 6.54 -12.86 27.82
C VAL A 307 7.16 -13.76 28.87
N ALA A 308 6.43 -14.78 29.32
CA ALA A 308 6.90 -15.72 30.33
C ALA A 308 6.53 -17.17 29.94
N PRO A 309 7.37 -18.17 30.27
CA PRO A 309 7.03 -19.58 30.06
C PRO A 309 5.70 -19.95 30.73
N PHE A 310 4.89 -20.78 30.08
CA PHE A 310 3.76 -21.41 30.76
C PHE A 310 4.31 -22.43 31.76
N GLN A 311 4.14 -22.14 33.06
CA GLN A 311 4.37 -23.17 34.08
C GLN A 311 3.20 -24.17 34.01
N PRO A 312 3.46 -25.48 33.84
CA PRO A 312 2.39 -26.46 33.83
C PRO A 312 1.75 -26.52 35.23
N GLU A 313 0.42 -26.32 35.30
CA GLU A 313 -0.34 -26.35 36.56
C GLU A 313 -0.21 -27.69 37.31
N VAL A 314 0.14 -28.76 36.57
CA VAL A 314 0.40 -30.10 37.11
C VAL A 314 1.84 -30.50 36.81
N PRO A 315 2.69 -30.77 37.81
CA PRO A 315 4.04 -31.29 37.59
C PRO A 315 4.01 -32.58 36.77
N GLY A 316 4.63 -32.57 35.59
CA GLY A 316 4.64 -33.69 34.65
C GLY A 316 3.64 -33.60 33.50
N SER A 317 2.76 -32.60 33.44
CA SER A 317 1.99 -32.31 32.23
C SER A 317 2.79 -31.45 31.25
N THR A 318 2.67 -31.74 29.96
CA THR A 318 3.24 -30.93 28.88
C THR A 318 2.14 -30.07 28.26
N SER A 319 2.18 -28.76 28.53
CA SER A 319 1.45 -27.78 27.72
C SER A 319 2.01 -27.79 26.29
N SER A 320 1.14 -27.76 25.28
CA SER A 320 1.54 -27.54 23.88
C SER A 320 2.03 -26.10 23.65
N LEU A 321 1.54 -25.15 24.46
CA LEU A 321 1.94 -23.75 24.44
C LEU A 321 3.14 -23.54 25.35
N ARG A 322 4.21 -22.94 24.81
CA ARG A 322 5.49 -22.79 25.50
C ARG A 322 5.50 -21.58 26.44
N HIS A 323 4.85 -20.48 26.07
CA HIS A 323 4.85 -19.21 26.79
C HIS A 323 3.50 -18.50 26.69
N GLY A 324 3.21 -17.65 27.67
CA GLY A 324 2.07 -16.75 27.71
C GLY A 324 2.50 -15.30 27.87
N PHE A 325 1.52 -14.40 27.72
CA PHE A 325 1.72 -12.96 27.67
C PHE A 325 0.98 -12.26 28.81
N THR A 326 1.64 -11.33 29.50
CA THR A 326 1.03 -10.46 30.50
C THR A 326 1.10 -9.01 30.02
N LEU A 327 -0.06 -8.36 29.94
CA LEU A 327 -0.19 -6.97 29.50
C LEU A 327 -0.26 -6.05 30.71
N TYR A 328 0.51 -4.97 30.66
CA TYR A 328 0.45 -3.86 31.60
C TYR A 328 -0.17 -2.66 30.90
N THR A 329 -1.17 -2.04 31.54
CA THR A 329 -1.92 -0.92 30.97
C THR A 329 -1.91 0.31 31.86
N LYS A 330 -2.14 1.46 31.25
CA LYS A 330 -2.39 2.74 31.91
C LYS A 330 -3.72 3.31 31.42
N VAL A 331 -4.58 3.73 32.35
CA VAL A 331 -5.86 4.36 32.02
C VAL A 331 -5.68 5.87 31.82
N GLN A 332 -6.32 6.41 30.78
CA GLN A 332 -6.19 7.80 30.36
C GLN A 332 -6.65 8.81 31.43
N THR A 333 -7.59 8.42 32.29
CA THR A 333 -8.15 9.25 33.37
C THR A 333 -7.52 9.02 34.75
N ASP A 334 -6.67 8.01 34.94
CA ASP A 334 -6.08 7.73 36.26
C ASP A 334 -4.90 8.67 36.54
N ALA A 335 -5.18 9.76 37.27
CA ALA A 335 -4.20 10.75 37.72
C ALA A 335 -3.11 10.17 38.65
N THR A 336 -3.33 8.95 39.18
CA THR A 336 -2.44 8.19 40.04
C THR A 336 -1.30 7.48 39.31
N ASN A 337 -1.32 7.44 37.95
CA ASN A 337 -0.46 6.55 37.14
C ASN A 337 -0.62 5.05 37.47
N ASP A 338 -1.77 4.63 38.00
CA ASP A 338 -1.99 3.22 38.35
C ASP A 338 -1.83 2.30 37.12
N VAL A 339 -0.95 1.32 37.24
CA VAL A 339 -0.67 0.32 36.20
C VAL A 339 -1.48 -0.93 36.51
N ARG A 340 -2.34 -1.35 35.57
CA ARG A 340 -3.15 -2.57 35.71
C ARG A 340 -2.49 -3.72 34.98
N GLU A 341 -2.58 -4.92 35.56
CA GLU A 341 -2.02 -6.14 35.00
C GLU A 341 -3.14 -7.05 34.48
N TYR A 342 -2.99 -7.57 33.26
CA TYR A 342 -3.90 -8.52 32.63
C TYR A 342 -3.13 -9.70 32.06
N GLY A 343 -3.47 -10.92 32.49
CA GLY A 343 -2.91 -12.13 31.91
C GLY A 343 -3.19 -13.37 32.75
N PRO A 344 -2.48 -14.48 32.47
CA PRO A 344 -1.75 -14.68 31.21
C PRO A 344 -2.73 -14.77 30.03
N TYR A 345 -2.28 -14.30 28.87
CA TYR A 345 -2.89 -14.54 27.57
C TYR A 345 -2.15 -15.66 26.85
N HIS A 346 -2.89 -16.46 26.10
CA HIS A 346 -2.34 -17.53 25.26
C HIS A 346 -1.85 -16.98 23.91
N ALA A 347 -2.43 -15.87 23.44
CA ALA A 347 -1.98 -15.15 22.25
C ALA A 347 -2.28 -13.65 22.33
N VAL A 348 -1.50 -12.86 21.60
CA VAL A 348 -1.65 -11.41 21.47
C VAL A 348 -1.64 -11.03 19.99
N ILE A 349 -2.56 -10.14 19.59
CA ILE A 349 -2.57 -9.50 18.27
C ILE A 349 -2.38 -7.99 18.46
N LEU A 350 -1.26 -7.46 18.00
CA LEU A 350 -1.00 -6.03 17.98
C LEU A 350 -1.56 -5.42 16.68
N ALA A 351 -2.58 -4.58 16.81
CA ALA A 351 -3.22 -3.83 15.71
C ALA A 351 -3.05 -2.30 15.84
N SER A 352 -2.58 -1.81 16.98
CA SER A 352 -1.94 -0.49 17.09
C SER A 352 -0.59 -0.53 16.37
N PRO A 353 -0.20 0.51 15.60
CA PRO A 353 1.12 0.53 14.98
C PRO A 353 2.20 0.62 16.07
N LEU A 354 3.18 -0.29 16.02
CA LEU A 354 4.14 -0.51 17.10
C LEU A 354 4.95 0.75 17.42
N GLU A 355 5.24 1.53 16.38
CA GLU A 355 6.13 2.68 16.36
C GLU A 355 5.46 3.93 16.97
N VAL A 356 4.13 3.89 17.14
CA VAL A 356 3.33 4.95 17.78
C VAL A 356 2.67 4.52 19.09
N ALA A 357 2.66 3.21 19.39
CA ALA A 357 1.99 2.65 20.56
C ALA A 357 2.80 2.79 21.87
N ASP A 358 4.11 3.07 21.78
CA ASP A 358 5.03 3.20 22.92
C ASP A 358 5.03 1.99 23.87
N ILE A 359 4.88 0.79 23.29
CA ILE A 359 4.85 -0.48 24.02
C ILE A 359 6.27 -0.98 24.26
N THR A 360 6.60 -1.21 25.53
CA THR A 360 7.84 -1.90 25.92
C THR A 360 7.65 -3.42 25.94
N PHE A 361 8.67 -4.17 25.53
CA PHE A 361 8.66 -5.64 25.57
C PHE A 361 9.64 -6.17 26.61
N ASP A 362 9.13 -7.01 27.50
CA ASP A 362 9.87 -7.65 28.59
C ASP A 362 9.92 -9.17 28.38
N VAL A 363 11.07 -9.65 27.95
CA VAL A 363 11.37 -11.08 27.72
C VAL A 363 12.34 -11.64 28.74
N SER A 364 12.58 -10.94 29.86
CA SER A 364 13.57 -11.33 30.88
C SER A 364 13.29 -12.69 31.54
N SER A 365 12.05 -13.18 31.44
CA SER A 365 11.63 -14.52 31.90
C SER A 365 11.87 -15.66 30.90
N LEU A 366 12.34 -15.38 29.68
CA LEU A 366 12.81 -16.39 28.74
C LEU A 366 14.30 -16.66 28.98
N ASP A 367 14.62 -17.85 29.49
CA ASP A 367 15.98 -18.29 29.82
C ASP A 367 16.91 -18.32 28.58
N SER A 368 18.23 -18.28 28.80
CA SER A 368 19.23 -18.19 27.72
C SER A 368 19.22 -19.38 26.75
N ASN A 369 18.72 -20.53 27.18
CA ASN A 369 18.59 -21.77 26.40
C ASN A 369 17.28 -21.89 25.61
N TRP A 370 16.45 -20.83 25.53
CA TRP A 370 15.20 -20.85 24.76
C TRP A 370 15.46 -20.88 23.25
N HIS A 371 15.50 -22.09 22.70
CA HIS A 371 15.47 -22.33 21.25
C HIS A 371 14.03 -22.50 20.76
N GLU A 372 13.63 -21.65 19.83
CA GLU A 372 12.47 -21.86 18.96
C GLU A 372 12.78 -23.06 18.06
N GLN A 373 12.58 -24.28 18.58
CA GLN A 373 12.71 -25.50 17.78
C GLN A 373 11.74 -25.40 16.62
N GLU A 374 12.29 -25.30 15.40
CA GLU A 374 11.52 -25.40 14.17
C GLU A 374 10.65 -26.67 14.23
N PRO A 375 9.37 -26.59 13.84
CA PRO A 375 8.55 -27.78 13.75
C PRO A 375 9.24 -28.73 12.77
N LYS A 376 9.53 -29.95 13.23
CA LYS A 376 9.99 -31.02 12.34
C LYS A 376 8.87 -31.32 11.34
N ILE A 377 8.92 -30.68 10.19
CA ILE A 377 8.07 -30.98 9.05
C ILE A 377 8.32 -32.46 8.73
N SER A 378 7.27 -33.29 8.83
CA SER A 378 7.35 -34.65 8.31
C SER A 378 7.49 -34.56 6.79
N MET A 379 8.38 -35.37 6.21
CA MET A 379 8.74 -35.35 4.77
C MET A 379 7.55 -35.50 3.80
N SER A 380 6.33 -35.77 4.29
CA SER A 380 5.08 -35.75 3.54
C SER A 380 4.74 -34.39 2.92
N ASP A 381 5.05 -33.29 3.61
CA ASP A 381 4.43 -31.99 3.30
C ASP A 381 5.25 -31.20 2.28
N GLU A 382 6.59 -31.36 2.27
CA GLU A 382 7.45 -30.87 1.19
C GLU A 382 7.10 -31.54 -0.15
N GLN A 383 6.70 -32.82 -0.11
CA GLN A 383 6.38 -33.59 -1.32
C GLN A 383 5.08 -33.08 -1.98
N LEU A 384 4.09 -32.65 -1.19
CA LEU A 384 2.87 -31.97 -1.67
C LEU A 384 3.16 -30.61 -2.33
N CYS A 385 4.16 -29.86 -1.86
CA CYS A 385 4.57 -28.61 -2.51
C CYS A 385 5.42 -28.84 -3.78
N ALA A 386 6.26 -29.88 -3.81
CA ALA A 386 7.02 -30.25 -4.99
C ALA A 386 6.10 -30.69 -6.15
N ASP A 387 5.07 -31.49 -5.86
CA ASP A 387 4.12 -31.96 -6.87
C ASP A 387 3.29 -30.81 -7.48
N ALA A 388 2.86 -29.84 -6.66
CA ALA A 388 2.16 -28.64 -7.14
C ALA A 388 3.04 -27.77 -8.07
N THR A 389 4.34 -27.69 -7.80
CA THR A 389 5.29 -26.90 -8.59
C THR A 389 5.68 -27.61 -9.91
N SER A 390 5.77 -28.94 -9.89
CA SER A 390 6.10 -29.74 -11.09
C SER A 390 4.93 -29.92 -12.06
N ALA A 391 3.70 -29.67 -11.61
CA ALA A 391 2.52 -29.60 -12.47
C ALA A 391 2.51 -28.32 -13.32
N THR A 392 2.73 -27.15 -12.71
CA THR A 392 2.73 -25.86 -13.42
C THR A 392 3.89 -25.68 -14.41
N GLN A 393 5.01 -26.38 -14.23
CA GLN A 393 6.10 -26.38 -15.22
C GLN A 393 5.85 -27.27 -16.44
N ARG A 394 4.97 -28.29 -16.36
CA ARG A 394 4.69 -29.21 -17.48
C ARG A 394 3.66 -28.68 -18.50
N ASP A 395 2.78 -27.77 -18.10
CA ASP A 395 1.77 -27.18 -19.00
C ASP A 395 2.28 -25.95 -19.78
N ILE A 396 3.52 -25.49 -19.54
CA ILE A 396 4.09 -24.29 -20.20
C ILE A 396 5.05 -24.63 -21.35
N TYR A 397 5.60 -25.85 -21.38
CA TYR A 397 6.41 -26.34 -22.50
C TYR A 397 5.70 -27.52 -23.18
N GLY A 398 5.07 -27.22 -24.32
CA GLY A 398 4.36 -28.20 -25.14
C GLY A 398 5.27 -29.33 -25.62
N ASP A 399 4.73 -30.53 -25.58
CA ASP A 399 5.37 -31.78 -25.96
C ASP A 399 5.84 -31.77 -27.42
N SER A 400 7.15 -31.83 -27.65
CA SER A 400 7.75 -32.05 -28.96
C SER A 400 8.42 -33.42 -29.00
N SER A 401 7.60 -34.47 -29.03
CA SER A 401 8.05 -35.86 -29.17
C SER A 401 8.82 -36.08 -30.47
N SER A 402 10.12 -36.34 -30.39
CA SER A 402 10.88 -36.97 -31.46
C SER A 402 11.70 -38.14 -30.90
N SER A 403 11.46 -39.32 -31.48
CA SER A 403 12.05 -40.59 -31.10
C SER A 403 13.57 -40.58 -31.18
N GLN A 404 14.25 -40.97 -30.09
CA GLN A 404 15.62 -41.46 -30.18
C GLN A 404 15.62 -42.87 -30.79
N HIS A 405 16.42 -43.05 -31.83
CA HIS A 405 16.96 -44.35 -32.23
C HIS A 405 18.48 -44.26 -32.19
N ASP A 406 19.12 -45.25 -31.56
CA ASP A 406 20.57 -45.34 -31.45
C ASP A 406 21.26 -45.55 -32.80
N ALA A 407 22.38 -44.87 -33.03
CA ALA A 407 23.62 -45.46 -33.57
C ALA A 407 24.76 -44.42 -33.75
N ASP A 408 25.88 -44.68 -33.07
CA ASP A 408 27.26 -44.23 -33.39
C ASP A 408 27.80 -45.08 -34.61
N PRO A 409 28.97 -44.87 -35.26
CA PRO A 409 30.00 -43.82 -35.16
C PRO A 409 30.65 -43.35 -36.52
N GLN A 410 31.70 -42.50 -36.41
CA GLN A 410 32.89 -42.34 -37.29
C GLN A 410 32.99 -41.34 -38.48
N SER A 411 34.26 -40.95 -38.72
CA SER A 411 34.89 -40.14 -39.80
C SER A 411 34.71 -38.62 -39.72
N ARG A 412 35.74 -37.78 -39.49
CA ARG A 412 37.05 -37.51 -40.16
C ARG A 412 36.94 -36.67 -41.45
N SER A 413 37.44 -35.42 -41.37
CA SER A 413 38.33 -34.71 -42.33
C SER A 413 37.78 -34.44 -43.78
N THR A 414 38.09 -33.37 -44.51
CA THR A 414 39.29 -32.50 -44.63
C THR A 414 38.96 -31.16 -45.34
N THR A 415 39.79 -30.12 -45.10
CA THR A 415 40.31 -29.07 -46.04
C THR A 415 39.41 -28.25 -46.98
N ASP A 416 39.48 -26.93 -46.79
CA ASP A 416 39.94 -25.88 -47.72
C ASP A 416 39.40 -25.68 -49.16
N ALA A 417 39.36 -24.37 -49.51
CA ALA A 417 39.78 -23.75 -50.78
C ALA A 417 38.71 -23.09 -51.71
N HIS A 418 38.59 -21.77 -51.52
CA HIS A 418 38.87 -20.73 -52.54
C HIS A 418 37.93 -20.38 -53.73
N LEU A 419 38.01 -19.07 -54.06
CA LEU A 419 37.61 -18.30 -55.27
C LEU A 419 36.10 -17.93 -55.36
N ASP A 420 35.63 -16.67 -55.44
CA ASP A 420 36.11 -15.33 -55.90
C ASP A 420 35.38 -14.88 -57.19
N PHE A 421 34.60 -13.78 -57.13
CA PHE A 421 34.77 -12.58 -57.99
C PHE A 421 33.61 -11.54 -57.97
N ARG A 422 34.03 -10.26 -58.00
CA ARG A 422 33.46 -9.06 -58.70
C ARG A 422 32.43 -8.10 -58.06
N HIS A 423 32.96 -6.90 -57.76
CA HIS A 423 32.39 -5.54 -57.76
C HIS A 423 31.65 -5.13 -59.07
N PRO A 424 30.81 -4.06 -59.09
CA PRO A 424 31.17 -2.61 -59.05
C PRO A 424 30.50 -1.84 -57.88
N HIS A 425 30.97 -0.72 -57.27
CA HIS A 425 31.69 0.53 -57.64
C HIS A 425 30.82 1.78 -57.92
N HIS A 426 30.98 2.81 -57.06
CA HIS A 426 30.80 4.27 -57.23
C HIS A 426 29.41 4.84 -57.63
N HIS A 427 29.01 6.11 -57.43
CA HIS A 427 29.59 7.39 -56.93
C HIS A 427 28.54 8.08 -55.96
N HIS A 428 28.74 9.14 -55.14
CA HIS A 428 29.88 10.02 -54.81
C HIS A 428 29.79 10.66 -53.37
N ARG A 429 30.25 11.92 -53.21
CA ARG A 429 30.21 12.92 -52.09
C ARG A 429 30.04 14.33 -52.75
N PRO A 430 30.01 15.53 -52.10
CA PRO A 430 30.39 15.99 -50.72
C PRO A 430 29.30 16.88 -50.03
N GLY A 431 29.45 17.63 -48.92
CA GLY A 431 30.52 17.84 -47.91
C GLY A 431 30.60 19.33 -47.44
N LEU A 432 31.23 19.60 -46.27
CA LEU A 432 31.53 20.93 -45.66
C LEU A 432 30.34 21.75 -45.05
N CYS A 433 30.49 22.71 -44.11
CA CYS A 433 31.36 22.87 -42.90
C CYS A 433 31.03 24.21 -42.18
N SER A 434 31.04 24.26 -40.82
CA SER A 434 31.27 25.47 -39.94
C SER A 434 30.31 26.69 -40.08
N TRP A 435 29.98 27.50 -39.06
CA TRP A 435 30.82 28.31 -38.15
C TRP A 435 30.10 28.70 -36.83
N VAL A 436 30.82 29.44 -35.95
CA VAL A 436 30.50 29.72 -34.53
C VAL A 436 30.51 31.24 -34.22
N ARG A 437 29.69 31.66 -33.22
CA ARG A 437 29.70 32.95 -32.45
C ARG A 437 29.58 34.30 -33.19
N CYS A 438 28.67 35.16 -32.72
CA CYS A 438 28.97 36.37 -31.91
C CYS A 438 27.77 37.35 -31.85
N ALA A 439 27.53 37.95 -30.68
CA ALA A 439 26.98 39.31 -30.54
C ALA A 439 28.17 40.30 -30.43
N PRO A 440 28.04 41.61 -30.70
CA PRO A 440 27.49 42.56 -29.70
C PRO A 440 26.85 43.85 -30.30
N ALA A 441 26.71 44.90 -29.45
CA ALA A 441 26.22 46.28 -29.67
C ALA A 441 24.68 46.42 -29.78
N VAL A 442 23.94 47.14 -28.92
CA VAL A 442 24.11 48.45 -28.22
C VAL A 442 24.00 49.67 -29.16
N ASN A 443 22.89 50.41 -29.06
CA ASN A 443 22.80 51.88 -29.24
C ASN A 443 21.38 52.42 -28.93
N GLY A 444 21.29 53.68 -28.45
CA GLY A 444 20.02 54.41 -28.17
C GLY A 444 19.38 54.01 -26.84
N VAL A 445 19.48 54.74 -25.73
CA VAL A 445 19.34 56.21 -25.49
C VAL A 445 17.98 56.74 -25.94
N ASP A 446 17.06 56.79 -24.99
CA ASP A 446 16.40 58.05 -24.60
C ASP A 446 16.21 58.02 -23.09
N GLY A 447 16.33 59.16 -22.44
CA GLY A 447 16.15 59.29 -20.99
C GLY A 447 15.22 60.44 -20.70
N ASP A 448 14.50 60.35 -19.59
CA ASP A 448 14.11 61.58 -18.89
C ASP A 448 14.02 61.40 -17.38
N GLN A 449 14.03 62.53 -16.69
CA GLN A 449 14.50 62.66 -15.32
C GLN A 449 13.48 62.26 -14.25
N LEU A 450 13.98 61.74 -13.12
CA LEU A 450 13.61 62.27 -11.81
C LEU A 450 14.73 62.01 -10.79
N GLN A 451 15.10 63.06 -10.08
CA GLN A 451 16.26 63.13 -9.18
C GLN A 451 15.79 63.47 -7.77
N ASN A 452 16.63 63.17 -6.76
CA ASN A 452 16.51 63.58 -5.35
C ASN A 452 15.42 62.84 -4.54
N ASN A 453 15.64 62.47 -3.28
CA ASN A 453 16.82 62.56 -2.43
C ASN A 453 16.67 61.58 -1.25
N LEU A 454 17.75 60.96 -0.78
CA LEU A 454 18.05 60.83 0.65
C LEU A 454 19.52 60.42 0.84
N HIS A 455 20.20 61.08 1.76
CA HIS A 455 21.65 60.92 2.00
C HIS A 455 21.96 59.63 2.75
N GLY A 456 23.12 59.05 2.46
CA GLY A 456 23.77 58.10 3.36
C GLY A 456 24.87 58.77 4.19
N ALA A 457 25.33 58.07 5.24
CA ALA A 457 26.68 58.18 5.75
C ALA A 457 27.06 56.93 6.59
N HIS A 458 28.05 56.18 6.05
CA HIS A 458 29.22 55.58 6.71
C HIS A 458 29.05 54.66 7.94
N LEU A 459 29.51 53.39 7.91
CA LEU A 459 30.88 52.86 7.76
C LEU A 459 31.84 53.20 8.91
N SER A 460 32.14 52.22 9.78
CA SER A 460 33.49 51.62 9.89
C SER A 460 33.52 50.37 10.79
N ASP A 461 34.58 49.57 10.60
CA ASP A 461 35.20 48.59 11.51
C ASP A 461 34.56 47.22 11.79
N TYR A 462 35.31 46.13 12.06
CA TYR A 462 36.48 45.52 11.36
C TYR A 462 36.77 44.15 12.03
N ALA A 463 37.39 43.20 11.32
CA ALA A 463 38.10 42.00 11.84
C ALA A 463 37.29 40.88 12.53
N THR A 464 37.65 39.58 12.51
CA THR A 464 38.58 38.76 11.67
C THR A 464 38.33 37.27 11.99
N ALA A 465 38.26 36.38 10.98
CA ALA A 465 38.81 35.01 11.02
C ALA A 465 38.66 34.29 9.65
N LEU A 466 39.78 33.86 9.06
CA LEU A 466 39.84 32.90 7.93
C LEU A 466 39.55 31.47 8.47
N ASP A 467 38.96 30.52 7.74
CA ASP A 467 39.21 29.99 6.38
C ASP A 467 40.49 29.13 6.25
N GLY A 468 40.36 28.02 5.50
CA GLY A 468 41.20 26.82 5.58
C GLY A 468 41.20 25.98 4.29
N ALA A 469 41.31 26.64 3.14
CA ALA A 469 41.87 26.14 1.87
C ALA A 469 41.12 25.04 1.08
N LEU A 470 40.56 25.45 -0.06
CA LEU A 470 40.51 24.66 -1.29
C LEU A 470 41.07 25.49 -2.46
N THR A 471 42.15 25.00 -3.09
CA THR A 471 42.78 25.67 -4.24
C THR A 471 42.14 25.27 -5.56
N VAL A 472 41.87 26.27 -6.40
CA VAL A 472 41.33 26.14 -7.76
C VAL A 472 42.42 25.74 -8.77
N THR A 473 42.08 24.86 -9.71
CA THR A 473 42.69 24.81 -11.06
C THR A 473 41.62 24.45 -12.10
N ASP A 474 41.28 25.38 -13.00
CA ASP A 474 40.60 25.08 -14.27
C ASP A 474 41.60 24.42 -15.26
N PRO A 475 41.11 23.67 -16.27
CA PRO A 475 40.99 24.30 -17.60
C PRO A 475 39.81 23.82 -18.49
N GLU A 476 39.27 24.78 -19.26
CA GLU A 476 38.77 24.80 -20.67
C GLU A 476 38.16 23.54 -21.39
N PRO A 477 37.26 23.73 -22.38
CA PRO A 477 36.29 22.74 -22.82
C PRO A 477 36.69 21.90 -24.06
N VAL A 478 36.14 20.67 -24.17
CA VAL A 478 36.31 19.80 -25.36
C VAL A 478 34.97 19.25 -25.88
N SER A 479 34.92 19.07 -27.21
CA SER A 479 33.74 18.90 -28.05
C SER A 479 33.10 17.50 -28.10
N SER A 480 31.84 17.48 -28.57
CA SER A 480 31.09 16.31 -29.01
C SER A 480 31.80 15.41 -30.04
N ARG A 481 32.41 14.31 -29.58
CA ARG A 481 32.59 13.03 -30.32
C ARG A 481 33.09 11.95 -29.36
N GLY A 482 32.18 11.12 -28.84
CA GLY A 482 32.53 10.07 -27.85
C GLY A 482 31.47 8.98 -27.59
N MET A 483 30.30 9.02 -28.23
CA MET A 483 29.31 7.94 -28.12
C MET A 483 29.66 6.79 -29.08
N ALA A 484 30.53 5.87 -28.64
CA ALA A 484 30.71 4.53 -29.27
C ALA A 484 31.57 3.54 -28.46
N ALA A 485 32.37 3.98 -27.47
CA ALA A 485 33.45 3.16 -26.90
C ALA A 485 33.17 2.56 -25.50
N ASP A 486 32.29 3.16 -24.69
CA ASP A 486 32.08 2.74 -23.29
C ASP A 486 31.07 1.60 -23.10
N PHE A 487 30.52 1.04 -24.18
CA PHE A 487 29.48 0.01 -24.12
C PHE A 487 30.00 -1.43 -23.87
N LEU A 488 31.31 -1.59 -23.64
CA LEU A 488 31.97 -2.91 -23.45
C LEU A 488 32.80 -3.03 -22.17
N GLN A 489 32.64 -2.11 -21.19
CA GLN A 489 33.34 -2.20 -19.90
C GLN A 489 32.42 -2.14 -18.67
N LEU A 490 31.15 -2.53 -18.83
CA LEU A 490 30.13 -2.59 -17.76
C LEU A 490 29.66 -4.02 -17.39
N HIS A 491 30.26 -5.07 -17.96
CA HIS A 491 29.99 -6.47 -17.61
C HIS A 491 31.06 -7.10 -16.69
N GLY A 492 31.53 -6.34 -15.70
CA GLY A 492 32.64 -6.77 -14.82
C GLY A 492 32.42 -6.62 -13.30
N ASN A 493 31.31 -6.04 -12.82
CA ASN A 493 31.13 -5.72 -11.40
C ASN A 493 29.69 -5.89 -10.85
N VAL A 494 28.90 -6.80 -11.41
CA VAL A 494 27.67 -7.29 -10.75
C VAL A 494 28.01 -8.56 -9.95
N GLY A 495 28.67 -8.37 -8.80
CA GLY A 495 29.20 -9.50 -8.04
C GLY A 495 29.80 -9.20 -6.66
N LYS A 496 29.61 -7.99 -6.10
CA LYS A 496 30.05 -7.64 -4.73
C LYS A 496 29.11 -6.65 -4.03
N ARG A 497 27.94 -7.14 -3.59
CA ARG A 497 27.07 -6.45 -2.60
C ARG A 497 26.29 -7.39 -1.68
N GLY A 498 26.71 -8.67 -1.57
CA GLY A 498 26.17 -9.64 -0.59
C GLY A 498 26.94 -9.70 0.74
N GLU A 499 28.22 -9.29 0.73
CA GLU A 499 29.15 -9.50 1.86
C GLU A 499 28.74 -8.70 3.13
N GLY A 500 28.06 -7.55 3.00
CA GLY A 500 27.63 -6.73 4.13
C GLY A 500 26.49 -7.32 4.99
N PHE A 501 25.68 -8.23 4.44
CA PHE A 501 24.64 -8.92 5.22
C PHE A 501 25.24 -10.07 6.03
N GLU A 502 26.22 -10.79 5.46
CA GLU A 502 26.93 -11.86 6.18
C GLU A 502 27.86 -11.32 7.28
N GLU A 503 28.55 -10.19 7.06
CA GLU A 503 29.35 -9.56 8.12
C GLU A 503 28.48 -9.04 9.28
N ALA A 504 27.31 -8.46 8.99
CA ALA A 504 26.34 -8.07 10.02
C ALA A 504 25.85 -9.28 10.83
N MET A 505 25.53 -10.40 10.16
CA MET A 505 25.11 -11.64 10.80
C MET A 505 26.24 -12.34 11.57
N GLN A 506 27.49 -12.29 11.09
CA GLN A 506 28.65 -12.84 11.80
C GLN A 506 29.01 -12.03 13.05
N GLY A 507 28.83 -10.70 13.03
CA GLY A 507 28.97 -9.85 14.22
C GLY A 507 28.01 -10.23 15.36
N LEU A 508 26.78 -10.66 15.01
CA LEU A 508 25.73 -11.09 15.95
C LEU A 508 25.93 -12.51 16.51
N SER A 509 26.92 -13.28 16.03
CA SER A 509 27.16 -14.67 16.44
C SER A 509 27.63 -14.86 17.90
N LYS A 510 27.94 -13.77 18.62
CA LYS A 510 28.37 -13.81 20.03
C LYS A 510 27.19 -13.74 21.00
N VAL A 511 26.44 -14.85 21.05
CA VAL A 511 25.49 -15.24 22.12
C VAL A 511 24.42 -14.19 22.45
N GLN A 512 23.41 -14.08 21.59
CA GLN A 512 22.08 -13.58 21.94
C GLN A 512 20.99 -14.50 21.34
N ASN A 513 19.85 -14.59 22.01
CA ASN A 513 18.77 -15.54 21.68
C ASN A 513 18.04 -15.12 20.38
N PRO A 514 17.75 -16.02 19.42
CA PRO A 514 17.00 -15.70 18.20
C PRO A 514 15.64 -15.02 18.41
N ALA A 515 14.91 -15.32 19.49
CA ALA A 515 13.65 -14.65 19.83
C ALA A 515 13.89 -13.22 20.36
N HIS A 516 14.98 -13.01 21.10
CA HIS A 516 15.44 -11.67 21.50
C HIS A 516 15.82 -10.87 20.25
N LEU A 517 16.60 -11.47 19.35
CA LEU A 517 17.01 -10.86 18.08
C LEU A 517 15.83 -10.53 17.15
N LYS A 518 14.81 -11.39 17.00
CA LYS A 518 13.60 -11.06 16.23
C LYS A 518 12.86 -9.86 16.83
N MET A 519 12.72 -9.84 18.15
CA MET A 519 11.99 -8.79 18.85
C MET A 519 12.78 -7.48 18.94
N GLU A 520 14.11 -7.52 19.04
CA GLU A 520 14.98 -6.34 18.95
C GLU A 520 15.14 -5.84 17.51
N ALA A 521 15.24 -6.70 16.52
CA ALA A 521 15.17 -6.30 15.11
C ALA A 521 13.82 -5.60 14.81
N SER A 522 12.71 -6.04 15.41
CA SER A 522 11.44 -5.31 15.33
C SER A 522 11.43 -3.96 16.08
N LYS A 523 12.37 -3.72 17.02
CA LYS A 523 12.61 -2.40 17.63
C LYS A 523 13.57 -1.53 16.82
N GLU A 524 14.45 -2.12 16.01
CA GLU A 524 15.37 -1.40 15.11
C GLU A 524 14.69 -0.99 13.78
N ILE A 525 13.80 -1.83 13.23
CA ILE A 525 12.95 -1.50 12.08
C ILE A 525 11.79 -0.60 12.54
N LYS A 526 12.11 0.61 12.99
CA LYS A 526 11.12 1.67 13.27
C LYS A 526 10.69 2.34 11.99
N ARG A 527 9.59 1.87 11.42
CA ARG A 527 8.78 2.61 10.43
C ARG A 527 8.46 4.01 10.95
N THR A 528 8.83 5.02 10.18
CA THR A 528 8.35 6.39 10.37
C THR A 528 6.99 6.57 9.66
N TYR A 529 6.21 7.57 10.09
CA TYR A 529 4.87 7.82 9.54
C TYR A 529 4.79 9.18 8.88
N GLN A 530 4.23 9.21 7.67
CA GLN A 530 3.82 10.43 7.02
C GLN A 530 2.72 11.10 7.86
N ARG A 531 3.01 12.34 8.27
CA ARG A 531 2.01 13.21 8.89
C ARG A 531 1.02 13.68 7.83
N THR A 532 -0.27 13.60 8.15
CA THR A 532 -1.36 14.08 7.30
C THR A 532 -2.40 14.74 8.18
N VAL A 533 -2.49 16.06 8.08
CA VAL A 533 -3.55 16.83 8.71
C VAL A 533 -4.76 16.83 7.79
N THR A 534 -5.90 16.41 8.33
CA THR A 534 -7.20 16.59 7.70
C THR A 534 -7.88 17.79 8.33
N ALA A 535 -8.23 18.79 7.55
CA ALA A 535 -9.05 19.92 8.00
C ALA A 535 -10.36 20.01 7.20
N TYR A 536 -11.45 20.31 7.89
CA TYR A 536 -12.71 20.73 7.27
C TYR A 536 -12.83 22.24 7.40
N ILE A 537 -12.88 22.95 6.28
CA ILE A 537 -12.84 24.41 6.20
C ILE A 537 -14.07 24.91 5.44
N GLN A 538 -14.90 25.71 6.08
CA GLN A 538 -15.96 26.48 5.42
C GLN A 538 -15.35 27.74 4.79
N GLY A 539 -15.70 28.03 3.55
CA GLY A 539 -15.33 29.28 2.87
C GLY A 539 -15.66 29.26 1.38
N ARG A 540 -14.91 30.04 0.58
CA ARG A 540 -15.00 30.08 -0.89
C ARG A 540 -13.60 30.15 -1.50
N LEU A 541 -13.31 29.32 -2.50
CA LEU A 541 -11.98 29.29 -3.09
C LEU A 541 -11.65 30.59 -3.83
N ASN A 542 -10.52 31.20 -3.47
CA ASN A 542 -9.95 32.34 -4.15
C ASN A 542 -9.27 31.90 -5.44
N ALA A 543 -9.94 32.07 -6.59
CA ALA A 543 -9.41 31.66 -7.89
C ALA A 543 -8.03 32.27 -8.21
N THR A 544 -7.73 33.48 -7.71
CA THR A 544 -6.46 34.16 -8.02
C THR A 544 -5.25 33.51 -7.35
N TYR A 545 -5.44 32.86 -6.19
CA TYR A 545 -4.41 32.01 -5.56
C TYR A 545 -3.99 30.85 -6.49
N PHE A 546 -4.94 30.31 -7.25
CA PHE A 546 -4.70 29.21 -8.20
C PHE A 546 -4.27 29.70 -9.60
N GLY A 547 -3.87 30.96 -9.74
CA GLY A 547 -3.47 31.55 -11.02
C GLY A 547 -4.60 31.69 -12.04
N ALA A 548 -5.86 31.74 -11.58
CA ALA A 548 -7.05 31.78 -12.44
C ALA A 548 -7.95 32.98 -12.14
N GLN A 549 -8.67 33.48 -13.15
CA GLN A 549 -9.74 34.47 -12.93
C GLN A 549 -11.02 33.83 -12.37
N ARG A 550 -11.26 32.56 -12.71
CA ARG A 550 -12.36 31.72 -12.22
C ARG A 550 -11.93 30.26 -12.28
N LEU A 551 -12.24 29.49 -11.25
CA LEU A 551 -12.04 28.04 -11.24
C LEU A 551 -13.07 27.32 -12.12
N GLN A 552 -12.65 26.25 -12.79
CA GLN A 552 -13.58 25.36 -13.52
C GLN A 552 -14.16 24.29 -12.58
N ASN A 553 -13.34 23.79 -11.66
CA ASN A 553 -13.71 22.85 -10.63
C ASN A 553 -13.17 23.31 -9.28
N ASP A 554 -13.90 22.98 -8.21
CA ASP A 554 -13.54 23.31 -6.83
C ASP A 554 -12.76 22.16 -6.14
N PHE A 555 -12.71 20.98 -6.76
CA PHE A 555 -11.79 19.91 -6.35
C PHE A 555 -10.41 20.19 -6.95
N ILE A 556 -9.48 20.63 -6.11
CA ILE A 556 -8.09 20.94 -6.49
C ILE A 556 -7.15 19.84 -6.00
N LEU A 557 -6.38 19.28 -6.93
CA LEU A 557 -5.25 18.39 -6.68
C LEU A 557 -3.93 19.08 -7.03
N PHE A 558 -2.81 18.60 -6.49
CA PHE A 558 -1.50 19.26 -6.58
C PHE A 558 -0.47 18.36 -7.28
N THR A 559 0.32 18.86 -8.23
CA THR A 559 1.31 18.05 -8.96
C THR A 559 2.36 17.43 -8.03
N ASN A 560 3.06 16.38 -8.49
CA ASN A 560 4.13 15.73 -7.72
C ASN A 560 5.13 16.74 -7.15
N ASP A 561 5.55 17.68 -7.98
CA ASP A 561 6.59 18.68 -7.74
C ASP A 561 6.10 19.98 -7.09
N ALA A 562 4.79 20.22 -6.95
CA ALA A 562 4.26 21.46 -6.37
C ALA A 562 4.82 21.70 -4.96
N ASP A 563 5.43 22.86 -4.73
CA ASP A 563 6.03 23.24 -3.46
C ASP A 563 4.98 23.86 -2.54
N THR A 564 4.33 23.02 -1.74
CA THR A 564 3.26 23.41 -0.82
C THR A 564 2.98 22.29 0.17
N LEU A 565 2.52 22.68 1.37
CA LEU A 565 2.05 21.78 2.41
C LEU A 565 0.74 21.06 2.03
N ILE A 566 -0.02 21.57 1.05
CA ILE A 566 -1.33 21.03 0.67
C ILE A 566 -1.17 19.92 -0.38
N SER A 567 -1.96 18.85 -0.25
CA SER A 567 -1.97 17.73 -1.19
C SER A 567 -3.30 17.55 -1.92
N ALA A 568 -4.43 17.95 -1.32
CA ALA A 568 -5.72 18.06 -2.00
C ALA A 568 -6.68 19.00 -1.26
N ILE A 569 -7.62 19.58 -2.01
CA ILE A 569 -8.77 20.35 -1.51
C ILE A 569 -10.01 19.80 -2.23
N SER A 570 -10.91 19.11 -1.52
CA SER A 570 -12.14 18.55 -2.09
C SER A 570 -13.38 19.24 -1.50
N PRO A 571 -14.33 19.74 -2.30
CA PRO A 571 -15.64 20.16 -1.78
C PRO A 571 -16.39 18.93 -1.25
N ARG A 572 -17.15 19.10 -0.15
CA ARG A 572 -17.91 18.01 0.51
C ARG A 572 -19.34 18.37 0.90
N LEU A 573 -19.66 19.66 1.05
CA LEU A 573 -21.00 20.14 1.35
C LEU A 573 -21.16 21.60 0.94
N GLU A 574 -22.12 21.89 0.07
CA GLU A 574 -22.60 23.26 -0.17
C GLU A 574 -23.59 23.67 0.93
N LEU A 575 -23.41 24.87 1.49
CA LEU A 575 -24.23 25.39 2.59
C LEU A 575 -25.26 26.41 2.10
N GLN A 576 -26.36 26.52 2.84
CA GLN A 576 -27.37 27.57 2.62
C GLN A 576 -26.72 28.96 2.83
N GLY A 577 -26.44 29.66 1.71
CA GLY A 577 -25.67 30.90 1.69
C GLY A 577 -24.60 30.96 0.59
N GLY A 578 -24.29 29.83 -0.06
CA GLY A 578 -23.32 29.75 -1.15
C GLY A 578 -21.86 29.69 -0.68
N ASP A 579 -21.64 29.31 0.57
CA ASP A 579 -20.34 28.85 1.07
C ASP A 579 -20.24 27.33 0.90
N THR A 580 -19.02 26.83 0.77
CA THR A 580 -18.75 25.40 0.66
C THR A 580 -17.85 24.95 1.80
N VAL A 581 -18.13 23.76 2.35
CA VAL A 581 -17.23 23.05 3.25
C VAL A 581 -16.28 22.19 2.41
N TYR A 582 -15.00 22.49 2.51
CA TYR A 582 -13.91 21.76 1.85
C TYR A 582 -13.22 20.85 2.84
N LYS A 583 -12.92 19.63 2.42
CA LYS A 583 -11.91 18.77 3.05
C LYS A 583 -10.55 19.12 2.47
N VAL A 584 -9.59 19.42 3.32
CA VAL A 584 -8.21 19.74 2.96
C VAL A 584 -7.27 18.72 3.58
N PHE A 585 -6.38 18.16 2.76
CA PHE A 585 -5.25 17.36 3.21
C PHE A 585 -3.96 18.17 3.12
N SER A 586 -3.18 18.20 4.20
CA SER A 586 -1.86 18.82 4.23
C SER A 586 -0.84 18.01 5.04
N SER A 587 0.45 18.19 4.78
CA SER A 587 1.54 17.57 5.58
C SER A 587 1.63 18.12 7.00
N GLU A 588 1.25 19.39 7.19
CA GLU A 588 1.26 20.09 8.49
C GLU A 588 -0.01 20.94 8.69
N PRO A 589 -0.31 21.39 9.93
CA PRO A 589 -1.42 22.30 10.17
C PRO A 589 -1.23 23.62 9.42
N LEU A 590 -2.24 24.04 8.66
CA LEU A 590 -2.18 25.30 7.92
C LEU A 590 -2.40 26.50 8.86
N ASP A 591 -1.60 27.56 8.65
CA ASP A 591 -1.79 28.85 9.33
C ASP A 591 -3.07 29.55 8.89
N ASN A 592 -3.69 30.30 9.80
CA ASN A 592 -4.91 31.07 9.53
C ASN A 592 -4.75 32.03 8.33
N LEU A 593 -3.56 32.61 8.13
CA LEU A 593 -3.29 33.50 6.98
C LEU A 593 -3.33 32.73 5.64
N ILE A 594 -2.79 31.50 5.61
CA ILE A 594 -2.84 30.63 4.43
C ILE A 594 -4.30 30.24 4.16
N ILE A 595 -5.04 29.85 5.21
CA ILE A 595 -6.46 29.52 5.12
C ILE A 595 -7.26 30.70 4.57
N GLN A 596 -7.09 31.91 5.10
CA GLN A 596 -7.79 33.10 4.61
C GLN A 596 -7.40 33.49 3.18
N THR A 597 -6.14 33.27 2.78
CA THR A 597 -5.67 33.53 1.42
C THR A 597 -6.36 32.62 0.39
N ILE A 598 -6.61 31.36 0.77
CA ILE A 598 -7.17 30.31 -0.11
C ILE A 598 -8.71 30.31 -0.07
N PHE A 599 -9.31 30.45 1.12
CA PHE A 599 -10.75 30.25 1.36
C PHE A 599 -11.52 31.55 1.68
N GLY A 600 -10.84 32.70 1.64
CA GLY A 600 -11.41 34.03 1.94
C GLY A 600 -11.30 34.43 3.42
N GLU A 601 -11.37 35.74 3.68
CA GLU A 601 -11.19 36.35 5.02
C GLU A 601 -12.10 35.76 6.10
N PHE A 602 -13.35 35.45 5.75
CA PHE A 602 -14.38 34.90 6.64
C PHE A 602 -14.39 33.37 6.74
N SER A 603 -13.35 32.70 6.24
CA SER A 603 -13.24 31.24 6.31
C SER A 603 -13.11 30.72 7.74
N LYS A 604 -13.61 29.50 7.98
CA LYS A 604 -13.70 28.90 9.30
C LYS A 604 -13.29 27.43 9.28
N VAL A 605 -12.33 27.06 10.13
CA VAL A 605 -12.03 25.65 10.41
C VAL A 605 -13.14 25.07 11.28
N LEU A 606 -13.84 24.06 10.76
CA LEU A 606 -14.95 23.37 11.43
C LEU A 606 -14.47 22.16 12.24
N ALA A 607 -13.51 21.41 11.70
CA ALA A 607 -12.85 20.29 12.36
C ALA A 607 -11.42 20.12 11.84
N LYS A 608 -10.55 19.53 12.66
CA LYS A 608 -9.17 19.20 12.30
C LYS A 608 -8.72 17.95 13.04
N GLU A 609 -8.07 17.03 12.34
CA GLU A 609 -7.37 15.89 12.92
C GLU A 609 -5.93 15.83 12.38
N ASP A 610 -4.98 15.42 13.21
CA ASP A 610 -3.56 15.29 12.86
C ASP A 610 -3.17 13.80 12.88
N TRP A 611 -3.05 13.20 11.71
CA TRP A 611 -2.85 11.76 11.57
C TRP A 611 -1.40 11.40 11.30
N ARG A 612 -0.93 10.34 11.96
CA ARG A 612 0.11 9.45 11.42
C ARG A 612 -0.59 8.46 10.47
N ALA A 613 -1.01 8.97 9.31
CA ALA A 613 -1.99 8.28 8.46
C ALA A 613 -1.40 7.06 7.75
N TYR A 614 -0.17 7.19 7.24
CA TYR A 614 0.49 6.20 6.39
C TYR A 614 1.95 6.03 6.84
N PRO A 615 2.60 4.88 6.59
CA PRO A 615 4.06 4.82 6.66
C PRO A 615 4.69 5.85 5.72
N HIS A 616 5.88 6.31 6.07
CA HIS A 616 6.82 6.73 5.03
C HIS A 616 7.27 5.48 4.28
N PHE A 617 7.11 5.53 2.97
CA PHE A 617 7.58 4.49 2.06
C PHE A 617 9.06 4.74 1.73
N GLN A 618 9.82 3.67 1.57
CA GLN A 618 11.24 3.73 1.26
C GLN A 618 11.66 2.48 0.46
N PRO A 619 11.33 2.40 -0.84
CA PRO A 619 11.75 1.29 -1.70
C PRO A 619 13.29 1.24 -1.81
N PRO A 620 13.90 0.03 -1.75
CA PRO A 620 13.28 -1.27 -1.56
C PRO A 620 12.74 -1.47 -0.13
N GLU A 621 11.44 -1.79 -0.02
CA GLU A 621 10.75 -1.88 1.27
C GLU A 621 11.24 -3.09 2.08
N VAL A 622 11.50 -2.87 3.36
CA VAL A 622 11.82 -3.91 4.36
C VAL A 622 10.64 -4.00 5.34
N PHE A 623 10.14 -5.21 5.58
CA PHE A 623 8.95 -5.41 6.41
C PHE A 623 9.29 -6.00 7.78
N THR A 624 8.51 -5.62 8.79
CA THR A 624 8.44 -6.40 10.03
C THR A 624 7.71 -7.73 9.72
N PRO A 625 8.05 -8.87 10.33
CA PRO A 625 7.22 -10.06 10.23
C PRO A 625 5.79 -9.82 10.75
N PHE A 626 4.81 -10.56 10.23
CA PHE A 626 3.52 -10.71 10.92
C PHE A 626 3.75 -11.48 12.22
N LYS A 627 4.53 -12.57 12.20
CA LYS A 627 4.88 -13.35 13.40
C LYS A 627 6.07 -12.73 14.12
N LEU A 628 5.84 -12.04 15.24
CA LEU A 628 6.93 -11.52 16.08
C LEU A 628 7.61 -12.67 16.84
N ILE A 629 6.79 -13.46 17.53
CA ILE A 629 7.11 -14.79 18.08
C ILE A 629 5.86 -15.66 17.98
N ASP A 630 5.98 -16.96 18.21
CA ASP A 630 4.83 -17.86 18.38
C ASP A 630 3.76 -17.27 19.33
N GLY A 631 2.50 -17.27 18.91
CA GLY A 631 1.39 -16.65 19.66
C GLY A 631 1.35 -15.12 19.68
N PHE A 632 2.28 -14.41 19.02
CA PHE A 632 2.29 -12.94 18.94
C PHE A 632 2.34 -12.44 17.48
N CYS A 633 1.25 -11.83 17.02
CA CYS A 633 1.14 -11.31 15.66
C CYS A 633 1.01 -9.78 15.59
N TYR A 634 1.64 -9.14 14.60
CA TYR A 634 1.54 -7.70 14.29
C TYR A 634 0.76 -7.48 12.99
N VAL A 635 -0.39 -6.81 13.06
CA VAL A 635 -1.31 -6.62 11.92
C VAL A 635 -0.79 -5.62 10.90
N ASN A 636 -0.26 -4.48 11.37
CA ASN A 636 -0.04 -3.32 10.51
C ASN A 636 1.22 -3.40 9.65
N THR A 637 2.02 -4.47 9.77
CA THR A 637 3.27 -4.59 9.00
C THR A 637 3.04 -4.51 7.48
N ILE A 638 1.91 -5.00 6.97
CA ILE A 638 1.59 -4.95 5.53
C ILE A 638 1.46 -3.52 4.97
N GLU A 639 1.36 -2.48 5.81
CA GLU A 639 1.14 -1.10 5.35
C GLU A 639 2.29 -0.50 4.52
N ASN A 640 3.54 -0.97 4.67
CA ASN A 640 4.65 -0.57 3.77
C ASN A 640 4.44 -1.05 2.33
N ALA A 641 3.55 -2.01 2.08
CA ALA A 641 3.24 -2.49 0.74
C ALA A 641 2.25 -1.54 0.05
N ALA A 642 1.18 -1.22 0.78
CA ALA A 642 0.25 -0.13 0.57
C ALA A 642 -0.53 0.06 1.87
N SER A 643 -0.91 1.29 2.22
CA SER A 643 -1.71 1.55 3.43
C SER A 643 -3.13 1.95 3.04
N ALA A 644 -4.10 1.13 3.46
CA ALA A 644 -5.54 1.31 3.24
C ALA A 644 -6.32 0.49 4.28
N MET A 645 -7.62 0.76 4.45
CA MET A 645 -8.46 -0.02 5.37
C MET A 645 -8.50 -1.52 5.03
N GLU A 646 -8.52 -1.87 3.74
CA GLU A 646 -8.51 -3.28 3.29
C GLU A 646 -7.21 -3.99 3.67
N MET A 647 -6.07 -3.28 3.62
CA MET A 647 -4.77 -3.81 4.02
C MET A 647 -4.75 -4.12 5.53
N SER A 648 -5.36 -3.25 6.34
CA SER A 648 -5.58 -3.55 7.77
C SER A 648 -6.53 -4.74 7.99
N ALA A 649 -7.58 -4.89 7.17
CA ALA A 649 -8.52 -6.01 7.25
C ALA A 649 -7.84 -7.36 6.91
N ILE A 650 -7.05 -7.40 5.83
CA ILE A 650 -6.23 -8.56 5.40
C ILE A 650 -5.22 -8.94 6.48
N GLY A 651 -4.53 -7.97 7.08
CA GLY A 651 -3.61 -8.21 8.20
C GLY A 651 -4.33 -8.75 9.44
N GLY A 652 -5.51 -8.23 9.75
CA GLY A 652 -6.35 -8.70 10.86
C GLY A 652 -6.82 -10.14 10.66
N ARG A 653 -7.28 -10.49 9.45
CA ARG A 653 -7.62 -11.86 9.05
C ARG A 653 -6.41 -12.79 9.10
N ASN A 654 -5.24 -12.34 8.62
CA ASN A 654 -3.99 -13.10 8.66
C ASN A 654 -3.60 -13.46 10.11
N CYS A 655 -3.54 -12.46 11.00
CA CYS A 655 -3.19 -12.67 12.41
C CYS A 655 -4.21 -13.56 13.15
N ALA A 656 -5.49 -13.45 12.84
CA ALA A 656 -6.51 -14.34 13.41
C ALA A 656 -6.31 -15.81 12.98
N LEU A 657 -5.99 -16.05 11.70
CA LEU A 657 -5.68 -17.40 11.18
C LEU A 657 -4.37 -17.97 11.75
N MET A 658 -3.33 -17.15 11.92
CA MET A 658 -2.09 -17.57 12.58
C MET A 658 -2.36 -17.95 14.04
N THR A 659 -3.16 -17.15 14.74
CA THR A 659 -3.52 -17.38 16.15
C THR A 659 -4.37 -18.64 16.32
N SER A 660 -5.36 -18.88 15.46
CA SER A 660 -6.21 -20.09 15.56
C SER A 660 -5.44 -21.37 15.27
N LYS A 661 -4.44 -21.33 14.36
CA LYS A 661 -3.49 -22.42 14.12
C LYS A 661 -2.56 -22.66 15.30
N TYR A 662 -1.93 -21.61 15.82
CA TYR A 662 -1.02 -21.69 16.97
C TYR A 662 -1.69 -22.31 18.20
N LEU A 663 -2.95 -21.93 18.46
CA LEU A 663 -3.73 -22.45 19.58
C LEU A 663 -4.40 -23.81 19.29
N GLY A 664 -4.21 -24.40 18.11
CA GLY A 664 -4.75 -25.71 17.74
C GLY A 664 -6.28 -25.76 17.55
N VAL A 665 -6.94 -24.62 17.37
CA VAL A 665 -8.42 -24.49 17.32
C VAL A 665 -8.97 -24.44 15.90
N HIS A 666 -8.11 -24.38 14.88
CA HIS A 666 -8.51 -24.24 13.48
C HIS A 666 -9.52 -25.32 13.05
N LYS A 667 -10.80 -24.94 12.92
CA LYS A 667 -11.85 -25.82 12.42
C LYS A 667 -11.47 -26.25 11.00
N GLY A 668 -11.49 -27.56 10.73
CA GLY A 668 -11.25 -28.06 9.37
C GLY A 668 -12.25 -27.44 8.39
N MET A 669 -11.74 -26.95 7.25
CA MET A 669 -12.47 -26.42 6.09
C MET A 669 -13.96 -26.16 6.30
N MET A 670 -14.34 -24.89 6.54
CA MET A 670 -15.70 -24.48 6.18
C MET A 670 -15.88 -24.71 4.67
N PRO A 671 -17.03 -25.26 4.23
CA PRO A 671 -17.27 -25.47 2.81
C PRO A 671 -17.19 -24.13 2.08
N VAL A 672 -16.45 -24.11 0.99
CA VAL A 672 -16.28 -22.94 0.12
C VAL A 672 -17.66 -22.39 -0.24
N VAL A 673 -17.94 -21.14 0.13
CA VAL A 673 -19.06 -20.40 -0.47
C VAL A 673 -18.66 -20.09 -1.90
N THR A 674 -19.01 -21.01 -2.81
CA THR A 674 -18.55 -20.94 -4.19
C THR A 674 -19.11 -19.70 -4.87
N ARG A 675 -18.22 -19.02 -5.62
CA ARG A 675 -18.36 -17.75 -6.36
C ARG A 675 -19.68 -17.48 -7.13
N CYS A 676 -20.53 -18.50 -7.32
CA CYS A 676 -21.82 -18.40 -8.02
C CYS A 676 -22.87 -17.52 -7.31
N GLN A 677 -22.88 -17.44 -5.98
CA GLN A 677 -23.93 -16.68 -5.26
C GLN A 677 -23.82 -15.16 -5.48
N TYR A 678 -22.61 -14.62 -5.66
CA TYR A 678 -22.42 -13.19 -5.93
C TYR A 678 -22.93 -12.77 -7.32
N GLN A 679 -22.70 -13.60 -8.35
CA GLN A 679 -23.17 -13.30 -9.71
C GLN A 679 -24.68 -13.50 -9.88
N GLN A 680 -25.29 -14.48 -9.20
CA GLN A 680 -26.74 -14.71 -9.30
C GLN A 680 -27.58 -13.62 -8.62
N HIS A 681 -27.13 -13.04 -7.50
CA HIS A 681 -27.89 -11.97 -6.84
C HIS A 681 -27.75 -10.59 -7.49
N ARG A 682 -26.75 -10.35 -8.34
CA ARG A 682 -26.64 -9.09 -9.11
C ARG A 682 -27.83 -8.87 -10.05
N GLY A 683 -28.46 -9.94 -10.54
CA GLY A 683 -29.68 -9.87 -11.35
C GLY A 683 -30.96 -9.54 -10.57
N ALA A 684 -30.95 -9.63 -9.25
CA ALA A 684 -32.10 -9.35 -8.39
C ALA A 684 -32.05 -7.96 -7.71
N LEU A 685 -30.92 -7.25 -7.83
CA LEU A 685 -30.69 -5.90 -7.27
C LEU A 685 -30.65 -4.80 -8.34
N LEU A 686 -30.71 -5.17 -9.62
CA LEU A 686 -30.82 -4.27 -10.78
C LEU A 686 -32.20 -4.38 -11.46
N ALA A 687 -33.20 -4.95 -10.77
CA ALA A 687 -34.56 -5.20 -11.25
C ALA A 687 -35.59 -4.53 -10.32
#